data_AF-A0A5E7NIW7-F1
#
_entry.id   AF-A0A5E7NIW7-F1
#
_cell.length_a   1.000
_cell.length_b   1.000
_cell.length_c   1.000
_cell.angle_alpha   90.00
_cell.angle_beta   90.00
_cell.angle_gamma   90.00
#
_symmetry.space_group_name_H-M   'P 1'
#
loop_
_entity.id
_entity.type
_entity.pdbx_description
1 polymer ?
#
loop_
_entity_poly.entity_id
_entity_poly.type
_entity_poly.pdbx_seq_one_letter_code
_entity_poly.pdbx_strand_id
1 'polypeptide(L)'
;MQIARFSHSLLSGHFRQFGDGEASDEQTLATSLAHVTSDQFAQSVVDFFNDAELEALLGPQVAKGDRVQALRNRLADEASEIRTDIFNYLYQAGQTSDNPRIRVLRQTVPEVPARTAETLLAGARGAELERLSKEQRPPLRLKTLAREAAFEARLSHAYEGFYADAQWRPDTERLVLNTLRLHSDTFAELRIEVREGSFDGALRCSVGAEGATTVRLLIREESGQYEVRDGANNKLHEADDFMESVLHAVPTNKRQALGYRPGQGLFFKQWIMAKTEMPSVRRVLLAEPPNVPVLPPETVTLLRGPLFSKPAATLEDRVRNLYPSLNEREVAAFARSLNAKEEPFTVMNALEDELEKLRQTLENWGPAPFDGTGDSAVDPEWMSFRYNGGSFIAERLLQCFERRSMVFGERSASLDGGYTLDLSAEFNIINLDLWWDKLPDIQHHLDQVTTLTLDRATFNPRAGSLLEKFPQLEQLSARGCRLAHLPDGIDKMHFLRTLRLTDNHITLTPDAVESLRNLTRMETLRLDENPELGLLPNVERMPKLMVLSLSNTGVTRWPEGLFKKHRPRGFLLDLMENPLTELPAVAPGSEDARIVARTRLFAKQLSDANRFTYEEYRKSVGLSSGHIYRSAAEHAINAWPMSDDSRWWSRVVAGLGTFKEEAWHDLMGEPGSKDFFALIEKLKQTADYRAGGALREHLSGRVWRMIEAMDLDTELRTELFQMTSAPTTCADAGAQLFNNMGIKVLTAEAYALSASAEILESRLVTLAKGAARLARVDDIAGADVSSRAGNPDEVEVYLAYETGLAHRLDLPWQSNTMLYETTAGVSAKNLDTAFDTVISMEAGDGLVNEMIEQPFWEKYLREAYPDAYSRNARIYRGKPELLDQLRDAQRAWAHSARWSEMRRAPLRRQLQDLADQLPVPHSVVFTGAEMTDAVYERLLNEIGYDEKALSRRLTREALQKADPSK
;
A
#
# COMPACT_ATOMS: atom_id res chain seq x y z
N MET A 1 -61.59 -25.49 -0.48
CA MET A 1 -60.32 -25.86 0.18
C MET A 1 -59.33 -24.75 0.03
N GLN A 2 -58.47 -24.60 1.03
CA GLN A 2 -57.51 -23.52 1.14
C GLN A 2 -56.13 -24.10 1.49
N ILE A 3 -55.07 -23.47 1.01
CA ILE A 3 -53.71 -23.72 1.48
C ILE A 3 -53.26 -22.48 2.25
N ALA A 4 -53.04 -22.65 3.55
CA ALA A 4 -52.44 -21.62 4.39
C ALA A 4 -50.93 -21.87 4.45
N ARG A 5 -50.16 -21.07 3.70
CA ARG A 5 -48.69 -21.19 3.67
C ARG A 5 -48.05 -20.25 4.68
N PHE A 6 -47.57 -20.81 5.77
CA PHE A 6 -46.84 -20.12 6.83
C PHE A 6 -45.40 -19.83 6.42
N SER A 7 -44.87 -18.69 6.88
CA SER A 7 -43.47 -18.33 6.66
C SER A 7 -42.50 -19.20 7.48
N HIS A 8 -42.94 -19.71 8.63
CA HIS A 8 -42.14 -20.57 9.51
C HIS A 8 -42.44 -22.05 9.30
N SER A 9 -41.43 -22.90 9.45
CA SER A 9 -41.53 -24.37 9.37
C SER A 9 -42.44 -24.99 10.44
N LEU A 10 -42.71 -24.27 11.54
CA LEU A 10 -43.52 -24.70 12.68
C LEU A 10 -44.99 -24.28 12.55
N LEU A 11 -45.41 -23.85 11.34
CA LEU A 11 -46.77 -23.37 11.04
C LEU A 11 -47.23 -22.23 11.98
N SER A 12 -46.29 -21.38 12.37
CA SER A 12 -46.52 -20.23 13.24
C SER A 12 -46.15 -18.93 12.52
N GLY A 13 -46.79 -17.82 12.93
CA GLY A 13 -46.56 -16.49 12.37
C GLY A 13 -47.45 -16.15 11.16
N HIS A 14 -47.04 -15.14 10.38
CA HIS A 14 -47.80 -14.68 9.22
C HIS A 14 -47.89 -15.75 8.13
N PHE A 15 -49.07 -15.92 7.55
CA PHE A 15 -49.32 -16.86 6.46
C PHE A 15 -49.97 -16.18 5.27
N ARG A 16 -49.71 -16.70 4.07
CA ARG A 16 -50.46 -16.36 2.86
C ARG A 16 -51.46 -17.47 2.59
N GLN A 17 -52.71 -17.07 2.39
CA GLN A 17 -53.76 -17.98 1.96
C GLN A 17 -53.81 -18.05 0.44
N PHE A 18 -53.92 -19.26 -0.07
CA PHE A 18 -54.13 -19.56 -1.49
C PHE A 18 -55.39 -20.42 -1.60
N GLY A 19 -56.34 -20.01 -2.44
CA GLY A 19 -57.64 -20.68 -2.58
C GLY A 19 -58.78 -19.91 -1.91
N ASP A 20 -59.82 -20.61 -1.47
CA ASP A 20 -61.07 -20.02 -0.97
C ASP A 20 -60.89 -19.37 0.41
N GLY A 21 -61.30 -18.10 0.55
CA GLY A 21 -61.09 -17.27 1.74
C GLY A 21 -62.03 -17.56 2.91
N GLU A 22 -63.17 -18.22 2.67
CA GLU A 22 -64.16 -18.58 3.70
C GLU A 22 -64.13 -20.07 4.08
N ALA A 23 -63.09 -20.79 3.66
CA ALA A 23 -62.90 -22.20 4.02
C ALA A 23 -62.76 -22.38 5.54
N SER A 24 -63.41 -23.41 6.10
CA SER A 24 -63.24 -23.76 7.52
C SER A 24 -61.84 -24.31 7.79
N ASP A 25 -61.44 -24.35 9.07
CA ASP A 25 -60.13 -24.87 9.49
C ASP A 25 -59.90 -26.32 9.00
N GLU A 26 -60.97 -27.13 8.94
CA GLU A 26 -60.94 -28.52 8.44
C GLU A 26 -60.72 -28.61 6.92
N GLN A 27 -60.96 -27.52 6.19
CA GLN A 27 -60.76 -27.41 4.74
C GLN A 27 -59.49 -26.64 4.37
N THR A 28 -58.62 -26.39 5.36
CA THR A 28 -57.38 -25.63 5.20
C THR A 28 -56.15 -26.49 5.45
N LEU A 29 -55.37 -26.74 4.38
CA LEU A 29 -54.07 -27.40 4.49
C LEU A 29 -53.03 -26.37 4.94
N ALA A 30 -52.65 -26.43 6.22
CA ALA A 30 -51.56 -25.65 6.76
C ALA A 30 -50.22 -26.22 6.28
N THR A 31 -49.39 -25.40 5.63
CA THR A 31 -48.10 -25.81 5.09
C THR A 31 -47.03 -24.73 5.21
N SER A 32 -45.77 -25.06 5.00
CA SER A 32 -44.65 -24.11 5.05
C SER A 32 -43.81 -24.20 3.77
N LEU A 33 -42.98 -23.18 3.48
CA LEU A 33 -42.11 -23.23 2.30
C LEU A 33 -41.16 -24.43 2.34
N ALA A 34 -40.58 -24.73 3.51
CA ALA A 34 -39.71 -25.89 3.69
C ALA A 34 -40.44 -27.21 3.42
N HIS A 35 -41.71 -27.29 3.82
CA HIS A 35 -42.55 -28.45 3.53
C HIS A 35 -42.87 -28.55 2.04
N VAL A 36 -43.24 -27.45 1.37
CA VAL A 36 -43.51 -27.40 -0.08
C VAL A 36 -42.31 -27.83 -0.92
N THR A 37 -41.09 -27.49 -0.48
CA THR A 37 -39.83 -27.88 -1.14
C THR A 37 -39.35 -29.28 -0.73
N SER A 38 -40.03 -29.95 0.19
CA SER A 38 -39.69 -31.30 0.64
C SER A 38 -40.36 -32.35 -0.24
N ASP A 39 -39.79 -33.55 -0.23
CA ASP A 39 -40.38 -34.71 -0.90
C ASP A 39 -41.75 -35.11 -0.31
N GLN A 40 -42.11 -34.60 0.87
CA GLN A 40 -43.34 -34.97 1.59
C GLN A 40 -44.55 -34.11 1.20
N PHE A 41 -44.37 -32.96 0.54
CA PHE A 41 -45.49 -32.07 0.19
C PHE A 41 -46.54 -32.75 -0.67
N ALA A 42 -46.09 -33.42 -1.74
CA ALA A 42 -46.97 -34.13 -2.65
C ALA A 42 -47.75 -35.24 -1.93
N GLN A 43 -47.13 -35.88 -0.93
CA GLN A 43 -47.81 -36.87 -0.08
C GLN A 43 -48.88 -36.22 0.79
N SER A 44 -48.58 -35.12 1.48
CA SER A 44 -49.57 -34.43 2.32
C SER A 44 -50.73 -33.83 1.54
N VAL A 45 -50.50 -33.38 0.30
CA VAL A 45 -51.59 -32.92 -0.58
C VAL A 45 -52.48 -34.10 -0.98
N VAL A 46 -51.89 -35.27 -1.27
CA VAL A 46 -52.64 -36.50 -1.58
C VAL A 46 -53.39 -37.03 -0.35
N ASP A 47 -52.82 -36.92 0.85
CA ASP A 47 -53.47 -37.38 2.09
C ASP A 47 -54.59 -36.43 2.56
N PHE A 48 -54.50 -35.14 2.21
CA PHE A 48 -55.48 -34.12 2.58
C PHE A 48 -56.70 -34.09 1.66
N PHE A 49 -56.51 -34.35 0.36
CA PHE A 49 -57.58 -34.27 -0.64
C PHE A 49 -58.38 -35.58 -0.67
N ASN A 50 -59.70 -35.47 -0.85
CA ASN A 50 -60.51 -36.67 -1.04
C ASN A 50 -60.36 -37.25 -2.46
N ASP A 51 -60.84 -38.50 -2.64
CA ASP A 51 -60.68 -39.23 -3.90
C ASP A 51 -61.24 -38.47 -5.13
N ALA A 52 -62.34 -37.72 -4.97
CA ALA A 52 -62.95 -36.95 -6.08
C ALA A 52 -62.14 -35.68 -6.43
N GLU A 53 -61.56 -35.02 -5.43
CA GLU A 53 -60.71 -33.84 -5.62
C GLU A 53 -59.37 -34.20 -6.28
N LEU A 54 -58.79 -35.35 -5.93
CA LEU A 54 -57.55 -35.83 -6.57
C LEU A 54 -57.76 -36.25 -8.02
N GLU A 55 -58.91 -36.84 -8.35
CA GLU A 55 -59.25 -37.15 -9.74
C GLU A 55 -59.44 -35.89 -10.60
N ALA A 56 -59.96 -34.80 -10.02
CA ALA A 56 -60.06 -33.51 -10.72
C ALA A 56 -58.67 -32.88 -10.97
N LEU A 57 -57.72 -33.03 -10.04
CA LEU A 57 -56.39 -32.42 -10.12
C LEU A 57 -55.39 -33.22 -10.98
N LEU A 58 -55.41 -34.55 -10.89
CA LEU A 58 -54.46 -35.45 -11.55
C LEU A 58 -55.03 -36.08 -12.83
N GLY A 59 -56.34 -35.97 -13.03
CA GLY A 59 -57.08 -36.68 -14.06
C GLY A 59 -57.63 -38.02 -13.56
N PRO A 60 -58.69 -38.55 -14.21
CA PRO A 60 -59.27 -39.83 -13.83
C PRO A 60 -58.28 -40.98 -14.09
N GLN A 61 -58.27 -41.99 -13.21
CA GLN A 61 -57.50 -43.25 -13.30
C GLN A 61 -56.06 -43.28 -12.75
N VAL A 62 -55.61 -42.28 -11.97
CA VAL A 62 -54.33 -42.44 -11.26
C VAL A 62 -54.51 -43.39 -10.07
N ALA A 63 -53.90 -44.58 -10.15
CA ALA A 63 -53.94 -45.61 -9.11
C ALA A 63 -53.45 -45.05 -7.77
N LYS A 64 -54.07 -45.45 -6.65
CA LYS A 64 -53.81 -44.85 -5.32
C LYS A 64 -52.32 -44.82 -4.93
N GLY A 65 -51.54 -45.82 -5.33
CA GLY A 65 -50.09 -45.87 -5.08
C GLY A 65 -49.24 -44.89 -5.91
N ASP A 66 -49.75 -44.40 -7.05
CA ASP A 66 -48.99 -43.59 -8.02
C ASP A 66 -49.35 -42.09 -7.99
N ARG A 67 -50.37 -41.72 -7.21
CA ARG A 67 -50.91 -40.35 -7.14
C ARG A 67 -49.88 -39.29 -6.75
N VAL A 68 -48.98 -39.65 -5.85
CA VAL A 68 -47.91 -38.76 -5.38
C VAL A 68 -46.92 -38.45 -6.51
N GLN A 69 -46.57 -39.44 -7.31
CA GLN A 69 -45.63 -39.26 -8.41
C GLN A 69 -46.25 -38.51 -9.60
N ALA A 70 -47.52 -38.78 -9.90
CA ALA A 70 -48.26 -38.04 -10.92
C ALA A 70 -48.37 -36.54 -10.59
N LEU A 71 -48.62 -36.21 -9.32
CA LEU A 71 -48.64 -34.82 -8.86
C LEU A 71 -47.29 -34.12 -9.03
N ARG A 72 -46.18 -34.82 -8.73
CA ARG A 72 -44.82 -34.27 -8.89
C ARG A 72 -44.51 -33.92 -10.34
N ASN A 73 -44.86 -34.79 -11.29
CA ASN A 73 -44.58 -34.55 -12.71
C ASN A 73 -45.33 -33.31 -13.23
N ARG A 74 -46.62 -33.17 -12.88
CA ARG A 74 -47.42 -32.01 -13.28
C ARG A 74 -46.88 -30.70 -12.70
N LEU A 75 -46.41 -30.71 -11.46
CA LEU A 75 -45.76 -29.54 -10.85
C LEU A 75 -44.44 -29.17 -11.55
N ALA A 76 -43.70 -30.15 -12.08
CA ALA A 76 -42.45 -29.90 -12.79
C ALA A 76 -42.67 -29.25 -14.17
N ASP A 77 -43.69 -29.68 -14.91
CA ASP A 77 -44.01 -29.12 -16.23
C ASP A 77 -44.42 -27.64 -16.13
N GLU A 78 -45.34 -27.32 -15.21
CA GLU A 78 -45.76 -25.94 -14.94
C GLU A 78 -44.58 -25.07 -14.48
N ALA A 79 -43.71 -25.59 -13.60
CA ALA A 79 -42.53 -24.84 -13.14
C ALA A 79 -41.51 -24.56 -14.27
N SER A 80 -41.48 -25.36 -15.32
CA SER A 80 -40.59 -25.15 -16.48
C SER A 80 -41.04 -23.96 -17.33
N GLU A 81 -42.34 -23.73 -17.45
CA GLU A 81 -42.94 -22.64 -18.24
C GLU A 81 -42.80 -21.27 -17.57
N ILE A 82 -43.00 -21.20 -16.26
CA ILE A 82 -42.85 -19.96 -15.47
C ILE A 82 -41.48 -19.83 -14.80
N ARG A 83 -40.45 -20.52 -15.31
CA ARG A 83 -39.13 -20.63 -14.68
C ARG A 83 -38.43 -19.29 -14.44
N THR A 84 -38.54 -18.35 -15.39
CA THR A 84 -37.95 -17.01 -15.23
C THR A 84 -38.65 -16.21 -14.14
N ASP A 85 -39.98 -16.32 -14.06
CA ASP A 85 -40.77 -15.70 -13.01
C ASP A 85 -40.54 -16.36 -11.66
N ILE A 86 -40.39 -17.69 -11.61
CA ILE A 86 -39.97 -18.43 -10.41
C ILE A 86 -38.57 -18.00 -9.99
N PHE A 87 -37.60 -17.90 -10.90
CA PHE A 87 -36.25 -17.45 -10.58
C PHE A 87 -36.25 -16.03 -10.07
N ASN A 88 -36.94 -15.11 -10.74
CA ASN A 88 -37.05 -13.72 -10.32
C ASN A 88 -37.78 -13.59 -8.99
N TYR A 89 -38.85 -14.37 -8.78
CA TYR A 89 -39.60 -14.40 -7.53
C TYR A 89 -38.75 -14.97 -6.40
N LEU A 90 -38.03 -16.08 -6.60
CA LEU A 90 -37.13 -16.68 -5.62
C LEU A 90 -35.92 -15.80 -5.34
N TYR A 91 -35.39 -15.13 -6.37
CA TYR A 91 -34.32 -14.14 -6.22
C TYR A 91 -34.82 -12.95 -5.41
N GLN A 92 -35.92 -12.30 -5.81
CA GLN A 92 -36.53 -11.17 -5.08
C GLN A 92 -36.98 -11.54 -3.67
N ALA A 93 -37.54 -12.73 -3.46
CA ALA A 93 -37.86 -13.27 -2.14
C ALA A 93 -36.59 -13.55 -1.31
N GLY A 94 -35.49 -13.93 -1.96
CA GLY A 94 -34.16 -14.00 -1.35
C GLY A 94 -33.50 -12.61 -1.14
N GLN A 95 -34.05 -11.55 -1.75
CA GLN A 95 -33.65 -10.16 -1.57
C GLN A 95 -34.49 -9.42 -0.51
N THR A 96 -35.62 -9.98 -0.06
CA THR A 96 -36.42 -9.39 1.01
C THR A 96 -35.78 -9.65 2.36
N SER A 97 -35.58 -8.58 3.13
CA SER A 97 -35.04 -8.67 4.49
C SER A 97 -35.81 -7.72 5.40
N ASP A 98 -36.33 -8.24 6.51
CA ASP A 98 -37.09 -7.45 7.48
C ASP A 98 -36.18 -6.53 8.31
N ASN A 99 -34.86 -6.74 8.21
CA ASN A 99 -33.87 -5.99 8.95
C ASN A 99 -33.84 -4.50 8.51
N PRO A 100 -34.13 -3.55 9.41
CA PRO A 100 -34.15 -2.12 9.07
C PRO A 100 -32.77 -1.60 8.63
N ARG A 101 -31.67 -2.21 9.08
CA ARG A 101 -30.30 -1.80 8.72
C ARG A 101 -29.94 -2.13 7.27
N ILE A 102 -30.47 -3.23 6.75
CA ILE A 102 -30.29 -3.63 5.33
C ILE A 102 -31.01 -2.66 4.43
N ARG A 103 -32.20 -2.20 4.83
CA ARG A 103 -32.94 -1.17 4.12
C ARG A 103 -32.15 0.14 4.03
N VAL A 104 -31.53 0.59 5.13
CA VAL A 104 -30.68 1.81 5.13
C VAL A 104 -29.44 1.66 4.24
N LEU A 105 -28.76 0.51 4.27
CA LEU A 105 -27.59 0.27 3.43
C LEU A 105 -27.96 0.26 1.93
N ARG A 106 -29.08 -0.39 1.58
CA ARG A 106 -29.60 -0.44 0.21
C ARG A 106 -30.24 0.86 -0.24
N GLN A 107 -30.71 1.73 0.65
CA GLN A 107 -31.09 3.10 0.28
C GLN A 107 -29.89 3.93 -0.18
N THR A 108 -28.70 3.66 0.37
CA THR A 108 -27.47 4.39 0.02
C THR A 108 -26.70 3.76 -1.14
N VAL A 109 -26.76 2.42 -1.28
CA VAL A 109 -26.18 1.66 -2.40
C VAL A 109 -27.22 0.64 -2.88
N PRO A 110 -28.15 1.03 -3.78
CA PRO A 110 -29.30 0.20 -4.20
C PRO A 110 -28.94 -1.13 -4.84
N GLU A 111 -27.77 -1.19 -5.46
CA GLU A 111 -27.32 -2.32 -6.29
C GLU A 111 -26.72 -3.48 -5.46
N VAL A 112 -26.60 -3.34 -4.13
CA VAL A 112 -26.07 -4.43 -3.28
C VAL A 112 -27.15 -5.50 -3.04
N PRO A 113 -26.87 -6.79 -3.30
CA PRO A 113 -27.76 -7.89 -2.95
C PRO A 113 -27.98 -7.99 -1.43
N ALA A 114 -29.18 -8.31 -0.98
CA ALA A 114 -29.57 -8.39 0.43
C ALA A 114 -28.72 -9.39 1.21
N ARG A 115 -28.41 -10.56 0.65
CA ARG A 115 -27.52 -11.53 1.30
C ARG A 115 -26.10 -10.99 1.47
N THR A 116 -25.59 -10.27 0.47
CA THR A 116 -24.28 -9.62 0.58
C THR A 116 -24.32 -8.47 1.58
N ALA A 117 -25.41 -7.70 1.61
CA ALA A 117 -25.65 -6.70 2.65
C ALA A 117 -25.76 -7.33 4.04
N GLU A 118 -26.36 -8.52 4.17
CA GLU A 118 -26.37 -9.31 5.41
C GLU A 118 -24.97 -9.71 5.82
N THR A 119 -24.15 -10.22 4.90
CA THR A 119 -22.75 -10.56 5.18
C THR A 119 -21.92 -9.33 5.56
N LEU A 120 -22.12 -8.21 4.85
CA LEU A 120 -21.45 -6.94 5.15
C LEU A 120 -21.86 -6.40 6.53
N LEU A 121 -23.14 -6.54 6.89
CA LEU A 121 -23.64 -6.13 8.20
C LEU A 121 -23.31 -7.13 9.31
N ALA A 122 -23.16 -8.41 8.99
CA ALA A 122 -22.64 -9.42 9.92
C ALA A 122 -21.16 -9.14 10.25
N GLY A 123 -20.42 -8.60 9.28
CA GLY A 123 -19.08 -8.04 9.47
C GLY A 123 -19.04 -6.53 9.77
N ALA A 124 -20.11 -5.92 10.32
CA ALA A 124 -20.23 -4.48 10.61
C ALA A 124 -20.27 -4.10 12.10
N ARG A 125 -19.72 -2.89 12.42
CA ARG A 125 -19.43 -2.11 13.65
C ARG A 125 -20.41 -2.44 14.73
N GLY A 126 -20.05 -2.63 15.98
CA GLY A 126 -21.01 -2.38 17.05
C GLY A 126 -21.37 -0.91 16.87
N ALA A 127 -20.33 -0.08 16.77
CA ALA A 127 -20.40 1.34 16.45
C ALA A 127 -21.00 1.67 15.06
N GLU A 128 -20.73 0.89 14.02
CA GLU A 128 -21.28 1.17 12.68
C GLU A 128 -22.71 0.68 12.50
N LEU A 129 -23.10 -0.45 13.11
CA LEU A 129 -24.49 -0.90 13.19
C LEU A 129 -25.31 0.02 14.08
N GLU A 130 -24.75 0.51 15.19
CA GLU A 130 -25.34 1.58 16.00
C GLU A 130 -25.51 2.86 15.19
N ARG A 131 -24.48 3.28 14.45
CA ARG A 131 -24.53 4.49 13.60
C ARG A 131 -25.51 4.35 12.44
N LEU A 132 -25.56 3.18 11.80
CA LEU A 132 -26.58 2.82 10.81
C LEU A 132 -28.00 2.90 11.39
N SER A 133 -28.17 2.52 12.67
CA SER A 133 -29.47 2.53 13.35
C SER A 133 -29.88 3.93 13.85
N LYS A 134 -28.93 4.72 14.38
CA LYS A 134 -29.17 6.04 14.97
C LYS A 134 -29.19 7.16 13.94
N GLU A 135 -28.26 7.16 12.98
CA GLU A 135 -28.09 8.22 11.99
C GLU A 135 -28.78 7.92 10.65
N GLN A 136 -29.32 6.70 10.47
CA GLN A 136 -29.86 6.20 9.21
C GLN A 136 -28.94 6.43 7.99
N ARG A 137 -27.62 6.39 8.20
CA ARG A 137 -26.61 6.53 7.14
C ARG A 137 -25.47 5.53 7.37
N PRO A 138 -24.99 4.83 6.32
CA PRO A 138 -23.89 3.89 6.46
C PRO A 138 -22.54 4.62 6.62
N PRO A 139 -21.73 4.23 7.62
CA PRO A 139 -20.36 4.72 7.80
C PRO A 139 -19.47 4.47 6.60
N LEU A 140 -18.41 5.29 6.46
CA LEU A 140 -17.59 5.35 5.24
C LEU A 140 -17.05 3.98 4.82
N ARG A 141 -16.60 3.16 5.77
CA ARG A 141 -16.07 1.82 5.47
C ARG A 141 -17.15 0.88 4.92
N LEU A 142 -18.32 0.79 5.55
CA LEU A 142 -19.44 -0.01 5.01
C LEU A 142 -19.94 0.51 3.68
N LYS A 143 -19.91 1.83 3.47
CA LYS A 143 -20.25 2.42 2.19
C LYS A 143 -19.25 2.04 1.10
N THR A 144 -17.96 2.02 1.41
CA THR A 144 -16.89 1.57 0.49
C THR A 144 -17.03 0.07 0.18
N LEU A 145 -17.23 -0.77 1.18
CA LEU A 145 -17.43 -2.21 0.99
C LEU A 145 -18.74 -2.54 0.26
N ALA A 146 -19.82 -1.81 0.55
CA ALA A 146 -21.08 -1.94 -0.16
C ALA A 146 -20.95 -1.56 -1.63
N ARG A 147 -20.23 -0.48 -1.96
CA ARG A 147 -19.97 -0.10 -3.36
C ARG A 147 -19.16 -1.15 -4.10
N GLU A 148 -18.18 -1.72 -3.43
CA GLU A 148 -17.32 -2.77 -3.96
C GLU A 148 -18.10 -4.07 -4.19
N ALA A 149 -18.92 -4.48 -3.22
CA ALA A 149 -19.82 -5.62 -3.34
C ALA A 149 -20.89 -5.42 -4.42
N ALA A 150 -21.45 -4.21 -4.54
CA ALA A 150 -22.36 -3.86 -5.62
C ALA A 150 -21.67 -3.97 -6.99
N PHE A 151 -20.41 -3.54 -7.08
CA PHE A 151 -19.65 -3.65 -8.32
C PHE A 151 -19.41 -5.12 -8.70
N GLU A 152 -19.01 -5.97 -7.77
CA GLU A 152 -18.81 -7.40 -8.02
C GLU A 152 -20.11 -8.17 -8.30
N ALA A 153 -21.22 -7.78 -7.67
CA ALA A 153 -22.55 -8.29 -8.00
C ALA A 153 -22.95 -7.88 -9.43
N ARG A 154 -22.67 -6.64 -9.84
CA ARG A 154 -22.87 -6.20 -11.23
C ARG A 154 -21.98 -6.95 -12.21
N LEU A 155 -20.72 -7.25 -11.88
CA LEU A 155 -19.84 -8.08 -12.72
C LEU A 155 -20.38 -9.49 -12.90
N SER A 156 -20.92 -10.07 -11.82
CA SER A 156 -21.51 -11.41 -11.82
C SER A 156 -22.79 -11.43 -12.67
N HIS A 157 -23.69 -10.47 -12.45
CA HIS A 157 -24.91 -10.33 -13.25
C HIS A 157 -24.62 -9.97 -14.72
N ALA A 158 -23.59 -9.19 -14.99
CA ALA A 158 -23.15 -8.88 -16.36
C ALA A 158 -22.74 -10.17 -17.09
N TYR A 159 -22.05 -11.07 -16.40
CA TYR A 159 -21.62 -12.35 -16.95
C TYR A 159 -22.73 -13.42 -16.99
N GLU A 160 -23.66 -13.41 -16.02
CA GLU A 160 -24.86 -14.26 -16.01
C GLU A 160 -25.75 -14.02 -17.25
N GLY A 161 -25.75 -12.79 -17.79
CA GLY A 161 -26.43 -12.47 -19.05
C GLY A 161 -25.99 -13.32 -20.25
N PHE A 162 -24.88 -14.06 -20.15
CA PHE A 162 -24.46 -15.03 -21.16
C PHE A 162 -25.09 -16.43 -21.01
N TYR A 163 -25.72 -16.76 -19.90
CA TYR A 163 -26.40 -18.06 -19.68
C TYR A 163 -27.92 -17.88 -19.84
N ALA A 164 -28.58 -18.83 -20.49
CA ALA A 164 -29.91 -18.68 -21.11
C ALA A 164 -31.04 -18.17 -20.17
N ASP A 165 -31.95 -17.37 -20.74
CA ASP A 165 -33.14 -16.69 -20.16
C ASP A 165 -32.89 -15.49 -19.23
N ALA A 166 -31.64 -15.05 -19.06
CA ALA A 166 -31.32 -13.80 -18.37
C ALA A 166 -31.51 -12.57 -19.27
N GLN A 167 -32.25 -11.55 -18.79
CA GLN A 167 -32.45 -10.30 -19.53
C GLN A 167 -31.11 -9.54 -19.67
N TRP A 168 -30.74 -9.19 -20.90
CA TRP A 168 -29.52 -8.44 -21.20
C TRP A 168 -29.51 -7.08 -20.48
N ARG A 169 -28.46 -6.86 -19.68
CA ARG A 169 -28.26 -5.61 -18.91
C ARG A 169 -27.24 -4.71 -19.60
N PRO A 170 -27.25 -3.39 -19.34
CA PRO A 170 -26.24 -2.48 -19.88
C PRO A 170 -24.80 -2.92 -19.58
N ASP A 171 -24.56 -3.55 -18.42
CA ASP A 171 -23.24 -4.04 -18.06
C ASP A 171 -22.84 -5.31 -18.84
N THR A 172 -23.78 -6.18 -19.23
CA THR A 172 -23.53 -7.31 -20.14
C THR A 172 -23.13 -6.79 -21.52
N GLU A 173 -23.88 -5.81 -22.03
CA GLU A 173 -23.59 -5.15 -23.31
C GLU A 173 -22.19 -4.49 -23.27
N ARG A 174 -21.88 -3.75 -22.19
CA ARG A 174 -20.58 -3.09 -21.99
C ARG A 174 -19.44 -4.09 -21.87
N LEU A 175 -19.66 -5.24 -21.23
CA LEU A 175 -18.64 -6.30 -21.10
C LEU A 175 -18.24 -6.85 -22.47
N VAL A 176 -19.20 -7.10 -23.35
CA VAL A 176 -18.96 -7.56 -24.72
C VAL A 176 -18.13 -6.53 -25.49
N LEU A 177 -18.56 -5.28 -25.50
CA LEU A 177 -17.91 -4.21 -26.26
C LEU A 177 -16.49 -3.91 -25.73
N ASN A 178 -16.29 -3.90 -24.40
CA ASN A 178 -14.96 -3.68 -23.83
C ASN A 178 -14.02 -4.87 -24.06
N THR A 179 -14.54 -6.10 -24.15
CA THR A 179 -13.73 -7.28 -24.48
C THR A 179 -13.19 -7.17 -25.89
N LEU A 180 -14.03 -6.73 -26.83
CA LEU A 180 -13.60 -6.40 -28.19
C LEU A 180 -12.55 -5.28 -28.19
N ARG A 181 -12.72 -4.22 -27.40
CA ARG A 181 -11.74 -3.12 -27.30
C ARG A 181 -10.37 -3.57 -26.82
N LEU A 182 -10.32 -4.48 -25.84
CA LEU A 182 -9.05 -4.94 -25.24
C LEU A 182 -8.35 -6.01 -26.05
N HIS A 183 -9.08 -6.83 -26.80
CA HIS A 183 -8.53 -7.97 -27.54
C HIS A 183 -8.57 -7.80 -29.06
N SER A 184 -8.94 -6.63 -29.57
CA SER A 184 -8.92 -6.31 -30.99
C SER A 184 -8.74 -4.80 -31.23
N ASP A 185 -8.40 -4.42 -32.46
CA ASP A 185 -8.29 -3.04 -32.92
C ASP A 185 -9.62 -2.48 -33.49
N THR A 186 -10.74 -3.12 -33.14
CA THR A 186 -12.07 -2.86 -33.72
C THR A 186 -12.53 -1.41 -33.52
N PHE A 187 -12.23 -0.82 -32.35
CA PHE A 187 -12.69 0.53 -31.97
C PHE A 187 -11.71 1.65 -32.30
N ALA A 188 -10.70 1.41 -33.15
CA ALA A 188 -9.76 2.45 -33.56
C ALA A 188 -10.46 3.62 -34.27
N GLU A 189 -11.44 3.32 -35.13
CA GLU A 189 -12.22 4.30 -35.91
C GLU A 189 -13.74 4.10 -35.79
N LEU A 190 -14.15 3.12 -34.99
CA LEU A 190 -15.55 2.74 -34.78
C LEU A 190 -15.98 3.14 -33.37
N ARG A 191 -17.17 3.70 -33.26
CA ARG A 191 -17.90 3.87 -32.01
C ARG A 191 -19.25 3.15 -32.09
N ILE A 192 -19.53 2.33 -31.09
CA ILE A 192 -20.82 1.65 -30.94
C ILE A 192 -21.54 2.25 -29.74
N GLU A 193 -22.80 2.64 -29.93
CA GLU A 193 -23.71 3.11 -28.89
C GLU A 193 -24.92 2.17 -28.80
N VAL A 194 -25.30 1.79 -27.58
CA VAL A 194 -26.50 0.98 -27.33
C VAL A 194 -27.55 1.85 -26.67
N ARG A 195 -28.76 1.92 -27.24
CA ARG A 195 -29.84 2.82 -26.82
C ARG A 195 -31.15 2.08 -26.58
N GLU A 196 -31.96 2.59 -25.66
CA GLU A 196 -33.26 1.98 -25.33
C GLU A 196 -34.39 2.52 -26.21
N GLY A 197 -35.13 1.63 -26.87
CA GLY A 197 -36.43 1.87 -27.52
C GLY A 197 -36.44 2.72 -28.78
N SER A 198 -35.54 3.70 -28.92
CA SER A 198 -35.49 4.60 -30.08
C SER A 198 -34.09 5.14 -30.36
N PHE A 199 -33.92 5.78 -31.52
CA PHE A 199 -32.64 6.36 -31.96
C PHE A 199 -32.10 7.43 -31.01
N ASP A 200 -32.98 8.28 -30.47
CA ASP A 200 -32.64 9.30 -29.45
C ASP A 200 -32.89 8.81 -28.02
N GLY A 201 -33.11 7.51 -27.85
CA GLY A 201 -33.36 6.89 -26.56
C GLY A 201 -32.19 6.99 -25.59
N ALA A 202 -32.47 6.68 -24.32
CA ALA A 202 -31.47 6.73 -23.26
C ALA A 202 -30.26 5.82 -23.60
N LEU A 203 -29.06 6.38 -23.46
CA LEU A 203 -27.82 5.64 -23.70
C LEU A 203 -27.60 4.62 -22.59
N ARG A 204 -27.45 3.35 -22.97
CA ARG A 204 -27.18 2.24 -22.04
C ARG A 204 -25.68 1.99 -21.89
N CYS A 205 -24.97 1.93 -23.01
CA CYS A 205 -23.52 1.88 -23.03
C CYS A 205 -22.94 2.42 -24.35
N SER A 206 -21.69 2.86 -24.32
CA SER A 206 -20.95 3.28 -25.51
C SER A 206 -19.48 2.89 -25.41
N VAL A 207 -18.87 2.45 -26.50
CA VAL A 207 -17.44 2.14 -26.58
C VAL A 207 -16.87 2.65 -27.90
N GLY A 208 -15.70 3.30 -27.84
CA GLY A 208 -15.03 3.95 -28.96
C GLY A 208 -14.86 5.46 -28.74
N ALA A 209 -13.86 6.06 -29.39
CA ALA A 209 -13.54 7.49 -29.24
C ALA A 209 -14.72 8.37 -29.71
N GLU A 210 -14.95 9.53 -29.06
CA GLU A 210 -16.01 10.46 -29.48
C GLU A 210 -15.81 11.02 -30.89
N GLY A 211 -14.55 11.11 -31.35
CA GLY A 211 -14.19 11.52 -32.72
C GLY A 211 -14.11 10.38 -33.74
N ALA A 212 -14.68 9.20 -33.45
CA ALA A 212 -14.66 8.07 -34.37
C ALA A 212 -15.37 8.40 -35.70
N THR A 213 -14.76 8.06 -36.83
CA THR A 213 -15.31 8.35 -38.17
C THR A 213 -16.56 7.52 -38.47
N THR A 214 -16.71 6.37 -37.84
CA THR A 214 -17.85 5.47 -38.01
C THR A 214 -18.60 5.31 -36.70
N VAL A 215 -19.87 5.73 -36.66
CA VAL A 215 -20.76 5.52 -35.52
C VAL A 215 -21.85 4.50 -35.89
N ARG A 216 -22.12 3.58 -34.97
CA ARG A 216 -23.17 2.55 -35.08
C ARG A 216 -24.01 2.54 -33.82
N LEU A 217 -25.33 2.43 -34.00
CA LEU A 217 -26.29 2.44 -32.92
C LEU A 217 -27.01 1.09 -32.90
N LEU A 218 -27.06 0.46 -31.72
CA LEU A 218 -27.87 -0.73 -31.47
C LEU A 218 -29.06 -0.29 -30.61
N ILE A 219 -30.26 -0.32 -31.17
CA ILE A 219 -31.49 0.12 -30.51
C ILE A 219 -32.20 -1.11 -29.97
N ARG A 220 -32.37 -1.18 -28.66
CA ARG A 220 -33.04 -2.29 -27.97
C ARG A 220 -34.56 -2.12 -28.03
N GLU A 221 -35.27 -3.13 -28.53
CA GLU A 221 -36.73 -3.18 -28.58
C GLU A 221 -37.35 -3.77 -27.30
N GLU A 222 -38.67 -3.64 -27.14
CA GLU A 222 -39.43 -4.22 -26.00
C GLU A 222 -39.29 -5.76 -25.95
N SER A 223 -39.15 -6.40 -27.09
CA SER A 223 -38.86 -7.84 -27.23
C SER A 223 -37.48 -8.25 -26.68
N GLY A 224 -36.59 -7.28 -26.43
CA GLY A 224 -35.21 -7.50 -26.00
C GLY A 224 -34.21 -7.76 -27.13
N GLN A 225 -34.65 -7.69 -28.39
CA GLN A 225 -33.79 -7.73 -29.58
C GLN A 225 -33.23 -6.34 -29.91
N TYR A 226 -32.20 -6.29 -30.77
CA TYR A 226 -31.44 -5.09 -31.08
C TYR A 226 -31.44 -4.79 -32.58
N GLU A 227 -31.96 -3.63 -32.96
CA GLU A 227 -31.90 -3.13 -34.33
C GLU A 227 -30.61 -2.34 -34.55
N VAL A 228 -29.93 -2.53 -35.69
CA VAL A 228 -28.65 -1.83 -35.97
C VAL A 228 -28.88 -0.67 -36.93
N ARG A 229 -28.39 0.52 -36.57
CA ARG A 229 -28.44 1.74 -37.39
C ARG A 229 -27.07 2.42 -37.51
N ASP A 230 -26.93 3.30 -38.50
CA ASP A 230 -25.78 4.21 -38.61
C ASP A 230 -26.04 5.55 -37.91
N GLY A 231 -24.99 6.38 -37.78
CA GLY A 231 -25.08 7.72 -37.18
C GLY A 231 -25.98 8.72 -37.92
N ALA A 232 -26.46 8.39 -39.13
CA ALA A 232 -27.44 9.17 -39.89
C ALA A 232 -28.87 8.61 -39.76
N ASN A 233 -29.08 7.65 -38.85
CA ASN A 233 -30.35 6.97 -38.57
C ASN A 233 -30.86 6.06 -39.71
N ASN A 234 -30.00 5.60 -40.62
CA ASN A 234 -30.36 4.57 -41.59
C ASN A 234 -30.30 3.20 -40.94
N LYS A 235 -31.31 2.36 -41.21
CA LYS A 235 -31.33 0.97 -40.74
C LYS A 235 -30.31 0.13 -41.51
N LEU A 236 -29.43 -0.56 -40.77
CA LEU A 236 -28.40 -1.45 -41.29
C LEU A 236 -28.74 -2.93 -41.10
N HIS A 237 -29.50 -3.26 -40.04
CA HIS A 237 -29.97 -4.62 -39.75
C HIS A 237 -31.29 -4.57 -38.98
N GLU A 238 -32.17 -5.54 -39.21
CA GLU A 238 -33.40 -5.72 -38.43
C GLU A 238 -33.09 -6.16 -36.99
N ALA A 239 -34.09 -6.14 -36.11
CA ALA A 239 -33.90 -6.53 -34.72
C ALA A 239 -33.48 -8.01 -34.60
N ASP A 240 -32.34 -8.25 -33.97
CA ASP A 240 -31.79 -9.59 -33.77
C ASP A 240 -31.16 -9.73 -32.37
N ASP A 241 -30.58 -10.89 -32.07
CA ASP A 241 -29.82 -11.08 -30.84
C ASP A 241 -28.62 -10.12 -30.79
N PHE A 242 -28.20 -9.76 -29.56
CA PHE A 242 -27.17 -8.75 -29.36
C PHE A 242 -25.83 -9.13 -29.99
N MET A 243 -25.47 -10.42 -30.01
CA MET A 243 -24.18 -10.86 -30.56
C MET A 243 -24.18 -10.74 -32.08
N GLU A 244 -25.27 -11.13 -32.74
CA GLU A 244 -25.44 -10.92 -34.17
C GLU A 244 -25.49 -9.43 -34.51
N SER A 245 -26.20 -8.64 -33.71
CA SER A 245 -26.28 -7.18 -33.88
C SER A 245 -24.91 -6.50 -33.77
N VAL A 246 -24.05 -6.94 -32.84
CA VAL A 246 -22.66 -6.47 -32.73
C VAL A 246 -21.85 -6.88 -33.97
N LEU A 247 -21.96 -8.14 -34.42
CA LEU A 247 -21.28 -8.58 -35.65
C LEU A 247 -21.79 -7.79 -36.88
N HIS A 248 -23.08 -7.44 -36.96
CA HIS A 248 -23.61 -6.61 -38.03
C HIS A 248 -23.19 -5.14 -37.94
N ALA A 249 -22.92 -4.63 -36.73
CA ALA A 249 -22.42 -3.28 -36.50
C ALA A 249 -20.93 -3.11 -36.85
N VAL A 250 -20.10 -4.14 -36.66
CA VAL A 250 -18.65 -4.06 -36.93
C VAL A 250 -18.36 -4.02 -38.45
N PRO A 251 -17.54 -3.06 -38.95
CA PRO A 251 -17.16 -2.98 -40.36
C PRO A 251 -16.53 -4.28 -40.90
N THR A 252 -16.75 -4.56 -42.19
CA THR A 252 -16.38 -5.85 -42.80
C THR A 252 -14.88 -6.18 -42.73
N ASN A 253 -14.01 -5.17 -42.89
CA ASN A 253 -12.55 -5.34 -42.75
C ASN A 253 -12.15 -5.72 -41.31
N LYS A 254 -12.76 -5.09 -40.30
CA LYS A 254 -12.49 -5.37 -38.88
C LYS A 254 -13.07 -6.72 -38.45
N ARG A 255 -14.25 -7.09 -38.97
CA ARG A 255 -14.81 -8.45 -38.79
C ARG A 255 -13.90 -9.56 -39.31
N GLN A 256 -13.31 -9.35 -40.50
CA GLN A 256 -12.37 -10.34 -41.06
C GLN A 256 -11.13 -10.52 -40.18
N ALA A 257 -10.61 -9.44 -39.59
CA ALA A 257 -9.51 -9.50 -38.64
C ALA A 257 -9.88 -10.16 -37.31
N LEU A 258 -11.11 -9.94 -36.83
CA LEU A 258 -11.65 -10.56 -35.62
C LEU A 258 -11.89 -12.08 -35.80
N GLY A 259 -12.13 -12.52 -37.04
CA GLY A 259 -12.29 -13.93 -37.40
C GLY A 259 -13.72 -14.48 -37.30
N TYR A 260 -14.73 -13.62 -37.10
CA TYR A 260 -16.15 -14.02 -37.00
C TYR A 260 -17.00 -13.35 -38.08
N ARG A 261 -18.00 -14.08 -38.58
CA ARG A 261 -18.97 -13.61 -39.59
C ARG A 261 -20.38 -13.55 -39.00
N PRO A 262 -21.28 -12.69 -39.53
CA PRO A 262 -22.70 -12.78 -39.20
C PRO A 262 -23.26 -14.18 -39.39
N GLY A 263 -24.14 -14.61 -38.48
CA GLY A 263 -24.62 -15.99 -38.34
C GLY A 263 -23.74 -16.87 -37.43
N GLN A 264 -22.70 -16.30 -36.80
CA GLN A 264 -21.80 -16.98 -35.86
C GLN A 264 -21.83 -16.37 -34.44
N GLY A 265 -22.90 -15.65 -34.10
CA GLY A 265 -23.11 -14.99 -32.81
C GLY A 265 -22.91 -15.93 -31.62
N LEU A 266 -23.28 -17.20 -31.74
CA LEU A 266 -23.03 -18.22 -30.72
C LEU A 266 -21.53 -18.48 -30.48
N PHE A 267 -20.74 -18.64 -31.54
CA PHE A 267 -19.29 -18.85 -31.43
C PHE A 267 -18.59 -17.58 -30.94
N PHE A 268 -19.05 -16.43 -31.40
CA PHE A 268 -18.56 -15.14 -30.93
C PHE A 268 -18.84 -14.95 -29.42
N LYS A 269 -20.03 -15.32 -28.96
CA LYS A 269 -20.39 -15.34 -27.54
C LYS A 269 -19.47 -16.26 -26.72
N GLN A 270 -19.20 -17.47 -27.20
CA GLN A 270 -18.28 -18.40 -26.54
C GLN A 270 -16.87 -17.81 -26.41
N TRP A 271 -16.39 -17.10 -27.44
CA TRP A 271 -15.11 -16.42 -27.39
C TRP A 271 -15.08 -15.29 -26.37
N ILE A 272 -16.12 -14.46 -26.30
CA ILE A 272 -16.25 -13.43 -25.26
C ILE A 272 -16.23 -14.06 -23.88
N MET A 273 -16.98 -15.13 -23.67
CA MET A 273 -17.00 -15.87 -22.39
C MET A 273 -15.61 -16.40 -22.03
N ALA A 274 -14.87 -16.99 -22.98
CA ALA A 274 -13.51 -17.46 -22.75
C ALA A 274 -12.53 -16.33 -22.40
N LYS A 275 -12.65 -15.15 -23.04
CA LYS A 275 -11.81 -13.99 -22.73
C LYS A 275 -12.16 -13.32 -21.42
N THR A 276 -13.39 -13.48 -20.96
CA THR A 276 -13.90 -12.88 -19.72
C THR A 276 -14.10 -13.90 -18.59
N GLU A 277 -13.58 -15.12 -18.75
CA GLU A 277 -13.72 -16.19 -17.76
C GLU A 277 -13.12 -15.76 -16.41
N MET A 278 -11.92 -15.17 -16.44
CA MET A 278 -11.23 -14.71 -15.24
C MET A 278 -11.92 -13.48 -14.62
N PRO A 279 -12.27 -13.50 -13.31
CA PRO A 279 -12.87 -12.36 -12.61
C PRO A 279 -12.02 -11.08 -12.67
N SER A 280 -10.70 -11.20 -12.61
CA SER A 280 -9.76 -10.05 -12.72
C SER A 280 -9.87 -9.34 -14.07
N VAL A 281 -10.10 -10.11 -15.13
CA VAL A 281 -10.26 -9.56 -16.49
C VAL A 281 -11.61 -8.84 -16.61
N ARG A 282 -12.70 -9.43 -16.11
CA ARG A 282 -14.03 -8.77 -16.04
C ARG A 282 -13.98 -7.44 -15.27
N ARG A 283 -13.23 -7.41 -14.18
CA ARG A 283 -13.01 -6.21 -13.37
C ARG A 283 -12.34 -5.10 -14.17
N VAL A 284 -11.24 -5.41 -14.88
CA VAL A 284 -10.55 -4.44 -15.75
C VAL A 284 -11.44 -3.96 -16.90
N LEU A 285 -12.29 -4.85 -17.42
CA LEU A 285 -13.17 -4.55 -18.55
C LEU A 285 -14.35 -3.64 -18.18
N LEU A 286 -14.81 -3.64 -16.93
CA LEU A 286 -15.97 -2.86 -16.48
C LEU A 286 -15.63 -1.77 -15.46
N ALA A 287 -14.38 -1.69 -14.97
CA ALA A 287 -13.92 -0.62 -14.08
C ALA A 287 -13.67 0.69 -14.86
N GLU A 288 -14.11 1.80 -14.28
CA GLU A 288 -13.73 3.15 -14.72
C GLU A 288 -12.51 3.65 -13.89
N PRO A 289 -11.53 4.33 -14.50
CA PRO A 289 -10.27 4.70 -13.85
C PRO A 289 -10.44 5.70 -12.67
N PRO A 290 -9.50 5.74 -11.70
CA PRO A 290 -8.15 5.15 -11.73
C PRO A 290 -8.10 3.70 -11.24
N ASN A 291 -7.46 2.84 -12.05
CA ASN A 291 -7.35 1.41 -11.83
C ASN A 291 -6.57 1.09 -10.54
N VAL A 292 -7.27 0.45 -9.61
CA VAL A 292 -6.68 -0.38 -8.55
C VAL A 292 -6.47 -1.78 -9.17
N PRO A 293 -5.24 -2.21 -9.52
CA PRO A 293 -5.03 -3.51 -10.16
C PRO A 293 -5.19 -4.69 -9.19
N VAL A 294 -5.22 -4.40 -7.89
CA VAL A 294 -5.17 -5.39 -6.82
C VAL A 294 -6.40 -5.24 -5.95
N LEU A 295 -7.31 -6.21 -6.02
CA LEU A 295 -8.42 -6.33 -5.09
C LEU A 295 -7.88 -6.29 -3.65
N PRO A 296 -8.45 -5.48 -2.74
CA PRO A 296 -8.26 -5.67 -1.32
C PRO A 296 -8.58 -7.12 -0.95
N PRO A 297 -7.80 -7.79 -0.07
CA PRO A 297 -8.00 -9.20 0.27
C PRO A 297 -9.42 -9.49 0.77
N GLU A 298 -10.02 -8.53 1.49
CA GLU A 298 -11.40 -8.59 1.97
C GLU A 298 -12.42 -8.78 0.84
N THR A 299 -12.20 -8.19 -0.33
CA THR A 299 -13.10 -8.30 -1.50
C THR A 299 -12.95 -9.64 -2.23
N VAL A 300 -11.74 -10.17 -2.38
CA VAL A 300 -11.50 -11.48 -3.03
C VAL A 300 -12.12 -12.62 -2.22
N THR A 301 -12.07 -12.50 -0.89
CA THR A 301 -12.55 -13.54 0.03
C THR A 301 -14.07 -13.63 0.03
N LEU A 302 -14.77 -12.53 -0.25
CA LEU A 302 -16.24 -12.48 -0.29
C LEU A 302 -16.86 -13.19 -1.52
N LEU A 303 -16.07 -13.54 -2.56
CA LEU A 303 -16.60 -13.99 -3.86
C LEU A 303 -16.25 -15.42 -4.29
N ARG A 304 -15.23 -16.09 -3.72
CA ARG A 304 -14.70 -17.32 -4.34
C ARG A 304 -15.25 -18.66 -3.85
N GLY A 305 -15.75 -18.76 -2.62
CA GLY A 305 -16.29 -20.03 -2.11
C GLY A 305 -15.32 -21.23 -2.15
N PRO A 306 -15.66 -22.37 -1.51
CA PRO A 306 -14.66 -23.39 -1.16
C PRO A 306 -14.45 -24.52 -2.19
N LEU A 307 -15.13 -24.54 -3.33
CA LEU A 307 -15.17 -25.71 -4.23
C LEU A 307 -14.50 -25.40 -5.58
N PHE A 308 -13.56 -26.24 -6.00
CA PHE A 308 -12.82 -26.32 -7.28
C PHE A 308 -11.37 -25.76 -7.31
N SER A 309 -10.39 -26.58 -6.89
CA SER A 309 -8.96 -26.42 -7.24
C SER A 309 -8.34 -27.76 -7.67
N LYS A 310 -7.66 -27.79 -8.83
CA LYS A 310 -6.75 -28.88 -9.27
C LYS A 310 -5.39 -28.75 -8.56
N PRO A 311 -4.57 -29.82 -8.45
CA PRO A 311 -3.27 -29.73 -7.76
C PRO A 311 -2.22 -28.91 -8.54
N ALA A 312 -1.36 -28.20 -7.80
CA ALA A 312 -0.29 -27.32 -8.30
C ALA A 312 1.02 -28.06 -8.63
N ALA A 313 1.82 -27.52 -9.58
CA ALA A 313 3.03 -28.17 -10.10
C ALA A 313 4.38 -27.55 -9.69
N THR A 314 4.43 -26.31 -9.18
CA THR A 314 5.68 -25.61 -8.77
C THR A 314 5.67 -25.19 -7.30
N LEU A 315 6.84 -24.84 -6.72
CA LEU A 315 6.94 -24.36 -5.33
C LEU A 315 6.18 -23.03 -5.17
N GLU A 316 6.29 -22.13 -6.16
CA GLU A 316 5.53 -20.89 -6.23
C GLU A 316 4.02 -21.14 -6.35
N ASP A 317 3.60 -22.13 -7.14
CA ASP A 317 2.18 -22.51 -7.21
C ASP A 317 1.67 -23.11 -5.89
N ARG A 318 2.51 -23.88 -5.19
CA ARG A 318 2.19 -24.41 -3.86
C ARG A 318 2.12 -23.30 -2.82
N VAL A 319 3.05 -22.34 -2.84
CA VAL A 319 3.02 -21.16 -1.96
C VAL A 319 1.80 -20.30 -2.26
N ARG A 320 1.46 -20.13 -3.54
CA ARG A 320 0.25 -19.42 -3.98
C ARG A 320 -1.03 -20.14 -3.55
N ASN A 321 -1.01 -21.48 -3.54
CA ASN A 321 -2.14 -22.27 -3.05
C ASN A 321 -2.27 -22.27 -1.53
N LEU A 322 -1.14 -22.35 -0.81
CA LEU A 322 -1.09 -22.35 0.65
C LEU A 322 -1.40 -20.97 1.23
N TYR A 323 -0.94 -19.90 0.58
CA TYR A 323 -1.18 -18.51 0.96
C TYR A 323 -1.79 -17.69 -0.19
N PRO A 324 -3.09 -17.89 -0.51
CA PRO A 324 -3.75 -17.22 -1.64
C PRO A 324 -3.84 -15.70 -1.52
N SER A 325 -3.59 -15.17 -0.31
CA SER A 325 -3.62 -13.75 -0.01
C SER A 325 -2.33 -13.03 -0.42
N LEU A 326 -1.23 -13.74 -0.64
CA LEU A 326 0.05 -13.17 -1.06
C LEU A 326 -0.01 -12.71 -2.52
N ASN A 327 0.55 -11.54 -2.80
CA ASN A 327 0.76 -11.10 -4.17
C ASN A 327 1.97 -11.78 -4.81
N GLU A 328 2.11 -11.72 -6.14
CA GLU A 328 3.19 -12.43 -6.86
C GLU A 328 4.62 -12.08 -6.38
N ARG A 329 4.86 -10.85 -5.88
CA ARG A 329 6.17 -10.47 -5.33
C ARG A 329 6.42 -11.11 -3.97
N GLU A 330 5.38 -11.23 -3.14
CA GLU A 330 5.44 -11.89 -1.84
C GLU A 330 5.57 -13.41 -2.00
N VAL A 331 4.86 -14.01 -2.96
CA VAL A 331 5.02 -15.44 -3.31
C VAL A 331 6.46 -15.70 -3.76
N ALA A 332 7.03 -14.85 -4.61
CA ALA A 332 8.43 -14.98 -5.05
C ALA A 332 9.43 -14.76 -3.90
N ALA A 333 9.18 -13.81 -2.98
CA ALA A 333 10.01 -13.60 -1.80
C ALA A 333 9.96 -14.81 -0.85
N PHE A 334 8.77 -15.37 -0.64
CA PHE A 334 8.56 -16.54 0.20
C PHE A 334 9.23 -17.79 -0.41
N ALA A 335 9.06 -18.02 -1.71
CA ALA A 335 9.74 -19.09 -2.45
C ALA A 335 11.27 -18.96 -2.40
N ARG A 336 11.81 -17.73 -2.51
CA ARG A 336 13.25 -17.46 -2.30
C ARG A 336 13.70 -17.84 -0.88
N SER A 337 12.91 -17.52 0.15
CA SER A 337 13.24 -17.88 1.54
C SER A 337 13.19 -19.38 1.82
N LEU A 338 12.27 -20.11 1.15
CA LEU A 338 12.20 -21.57 1.21
C LEU A 338 13.40 -22.23 0.51
N ASN A 339 13.77 -21.73 -0.68
CA ASN A 339 14.92 -22.22 -1.45
C ASN A 339 16.27 -22.02 -0.76
N ALA A 340 16.33 -21.16 0.27
CA ALA A 340 17.51 -20.98 1.11
C ALA A 340 17.69 -22.08 2.18
N LYS A 341 16.69 -22.95 2.39
CA LYS A 341 16.77 -24.10 3.31
C LYS A 341 17.28 -25.34 2.53
N GLU A 342 17.91 -26.28 3.23
CA GLU A 342 18.49 -27.49 2.61
C GLU A 342 17.44 -28.39 1.93
N GLU A 343 16.19 -28.40 2.42
CA GLU A 343 15.08 -29.18 1.84
C GLU A 343 13.76 -28.36 1.69
N PRO A 344 13.61 -27.55 0.62
CA PRO A 344 12.48 -26.63 0.46
C PRO A 344 11.11 -27.30 0.37
N PHE A 345 11.02 -28.45 -0.30
CA PHE A 345 9.75 -29.19 -0.45
C PHE A 345 9.35 -29.91 0.84
N THR A 346 10.31 -30.37 1.65
CA THR A 346 10.04 -30.97 2.96
C THR A 346 9.50 -29.92 3.92
N VAL A 347 10.10 -28.73 3.95
CA VAL A 347 9.60 -27.58 4.72
C VAL A 347 8.22 -27.16 4.23
N MET A 348 7.98 -27.14 2.92
CA MET A 348 6.67 -26.81 2.36
C MET A 348 5.59 -27.82 2.75
N ASN A 349 5.88 -29.13 2.69
CA ASN A 349 4.96 -30.16 3.17
C ASN A 349 4.65 -29.99 4.66
N ALA A 350 5.67 -29.67 5.47
CA ALA A 350 5.49 -29.45 6.89
C ALA A 350 4.58 -28.23 7.18
N LEU A 351 4.72 -27.14 6.41
CA LEU A 351 3.85 -25.95 6.53
C LEU A 351 2.40 -26.24 6.10
N GLU A 352 2.21 -27.00 5.02
CA GLU A 352 0.89 -27.45 4.57
C GLU A 352 0.23 -28.34 5.65
N ASP A 353 0.97 -29.30 6.18
CA ASP A 353 0.51 -30.20 7.25
C ASP A 353 0.22 -29.45 8.56
N GLU A 354 1.06 -28.47 8.93
CA GLU A 354 0.88 -27.66 10.14
C GLU A 354 -0.37 -26.79 10.04
N LEU A 355 -0.59 -26.12 8.90
CA LEU A 355 -1.78 -25.31 8.68
C LEU A 355 -3.06 -26.16 8.65
N GLU A 356 -3.01 -27.35 8.03
CA GLU A 356 -4.15 -28.27 7.99
C GLU A 356 -4.46 -28.84 9.38
N LYS A 357 -3.45 -29.20 10.17
CA LYS A 357 -3.63 -29.60 11.58
C LYS A 357 -4.21 -28.48 12.43
N LEU A 358 -3.76 -27.24 12.22
CA LEU A 358 -4.32 -26.08 12.90
C LEU A 358 -5.79 -25.89 12.52
N ARG A 359 -6.12 -25.98 11.23
CA ARG A 359 -7.51 -25.90 10.72
C ARG A 359 -8.39 -26.94 11.41
N GLN A 360 -7.97 -28.19 11.44
CA GLN A 360 -8.69 -29.27 12.12
C GLN A 360 -8.81 -29.04 13.63
N THR A 361 -7.76 -28.55 14.28
CA THR A 361 -7.76 -28.26 15.72
C THR A 361 -8.76 -27.15 16.07
N LEU A 362 -8.80 -26.09 15.27
CA LEU A 362 -9.74 -24.97 15.45
C LEU A 362 -11.18 -25.34 15.05
N GLU A 363 -11.37 -26.20 14.05
CA GLU A 363 -12.68 -26.74 13.69
C GLU A 363 -13.23 -27.64 14.80
N ASN A 364 -12.40 -28.52 15.37
CA ASN A 364 -12.76 -29.41 16.47
C ASN A 364 -12.91 -28.68 17.83
N TRP A 365 -12.39 -27.46 17.93
CA TRP A 365 -12.56 -26.63 19.12
C TRP A 365 -13.99 -26.11 19.29
N GLY A 366 -14.66 -25.82 18.17
CA GLY A 366 -16.05 -25.40 18.19
C GLY A 366 -16.98 -26.54 18.62
N PRO A 367 -18.06 -26.28 19.38
CA PRO A 367 -19.06 -27.30 19.68
C PRO A 367 -19.67 -27.87 18.39
N ALA A 368 -20.00 -29.16 18.40
CA ALA A 368 -20.59 -29.81 17.22
C ALA A 368 -21.89 -29.09 16.78
N PRO A 369 -22.15 -28.94 15.47
CA PRO A 369 -23.38 -28.33 14.99
C PRO A 369 -24.59 -29.12 15.51
N PHE A 370 -25.58 -28.41 16.07
CA PHE A 370 -26.82 -29.02 16.55
C PHE A 370 -27.51 -29.80 15.42
N ASP A 371 -27.73 -31.10 15.61
CA ASP A 371 -28.28 -32.03 14.62
C ASP A 371 -29.80 -32.19 14.72
N GLY A 372 -30.53 -31.24 15.33
CA GLY A 372 -31.96 -31.01 15.10
C GLY A 372 -32.96 -32.15 15.34
N THR A 373 -32.55 -33.32 15.80
CA THR A 373 -33.35 -34.56 15.79
C THR A 373 -33.74 -35.06 17.18
N GLY A 374 -33.42 -34.32 18.25
CA GLY A 374 -33.81 -34.64 19.62
C GLY A 374 -34.46 -33.47 20.36
N ASP A 375 -35.35 -33.79 21.31
CA ASP A 375 -36.16 -32.87 22.12
C ASP A 375 -35.34 -32.12 23.21
N SER A 376 -34.08 -31.78 22.92
CA SER A 376 -33.20 -31.03 23.80
C SER A 376 -32.86 -29.67 23.20
N ALA A 377 -32.95 -28.62 24.03
CA ALA A 377 -32.74 -27.23 23.66
C ALA A 377 -31.38 -27.00 22.95
N VAL A 378 -31.34 -26.01 22.03
CA VAL A 378 -30.11 -25.54 21.38
C VAL A 378 -29.00 -25.40 22.41
N ASP A 379 -27.87 -26.06 22.19
CA ASP A 379 -26.73 -26.02 23.12
C ASP A 379 -26.28 -24.56 23.34
N PRO A 380 -26.47 -24.00 24.56
CA PRO A 380 -26.09 -22.62 24.87
C PRO A 380 -24.59 -22.36 24.63
N GLU A 381 -23.76 -23.39 24.71
CA GLU A 381 -22.32 -23.28 24.49
C GLU A 381 -22.00 -23.07 23.00
N TRP A 382 -22.73 -23.72 22.08
CA TRP A 382 -22.62 -23.52 20.63
C TRP A 382 -22.98 -22.09 20.22
N MET A 383 -24.09 -21.53 20.74
CA MET A 383 -24.47 -20.14 20.46
C MET A 383 -23.45 -19.15 20.99
N SER A 384 -22.91 -19.41 22.19
CA SER A 384 -21.88 -18.58 22.78
C SER A 384 -20.58 -18.62 21.96
N PHE A 385 -20.19 -19.78 21.42
CA PHE A 385 -18.99 -19.90 20.58
C PHE A 385 -19.12 -19.07 19.31
N ARG A 386 -20.29 -19.10 18.68
CA ARG A 386 -20.54 -18.42 17.40
C ARG A 386 -20.63 -16.91 17.53
N TYR A 387 -21.25 -16.40 18.59
CA TYR A 387 -21.60 -14.98 18.71
C TYR A 387 -20.81 -14.22 19.77
N ASN A 388 -20.18 -14.90 20.74
CA ASN A 388 -19.47 -14.26 21.84
C ASN A 388 -17.94 -14.43 21.77
N GLY A 389 -17.38 -14.65 20.56
CA GLY A 389 -15.94 -14.51 20.31
C GLY A 389 -15.21 -15.77 19.85
N GLY A 390 -15.69 -16.99 20.14
CA GLY A 390 -15.00 -18.23 19.79
C GLY A 390 -14.73 -18.41 18.30
N SER A 391 -15.76 -18.24 17.46
CA SER A 391 -15.62 -18.28 16.00
C SER A 391 -14.77 -17.13 15.44
N PHE A 392 -14.83 -15.95 16.06
CA PHE A 392 -13.98 -14.81 15.68
C PHE A 392 -12.49 -15.11 15.93
N ILE A 393 -12.17 -15.64 17.10
CA ILE A 393 -10.80 -16.02 17.48
C ILE A 393 -10.27 -17.10 16.52
N ALA A 394 -11.06 -18.15 16.27
CA ALA A 394 -10.69 -19.22 15.35
C ALA A 394 -10.43 -18.69 13.93
N GLU A 395 -11.30 -17.82 13.40
CA GLU A 395 -11.13 -17.23 12.07
C GLU A 395 -9.86 -16.37 11.98
N ARG A 396 -9.57 -15.55 12.99
CA ARG A 396 -8.39 -14.68 12.99
C ARG A 396 -7.08 -15.41 13.20
N LEU A 397 -7.08 -16.47 14.00
CA LEU A 397 -5.95 -17.39 14.09
C LEU A 397 -5.68 -18.04 12.73
N LEU A 398 -6.72 -18.53 12.05
CA LEU A 398 -6.53 -19.12 10.72
C LEU A 398 -5.99 -18.09 9.71
N GLN A 399 -6.56 -16.88 9.66
CA GLN A 399 -6.08 -15.80 8.78
C GLN A 399 -4.63 -15.38 9.08
N CYS A 400 -4.22 -15.43 10.35
CA CYS A 400 -2.85 -15.18 10.79
C CYS A 400 -1.88 -16.18 10.18
N PHE A 401 -2.13 -17.49 10.34
CA PHE A 401 -1.24 -18.54 9.82
C PHE A 401 -1.38 -18.76 8.31
N GLU A 402 -2.48 -18.29 7.70
CA GLU A 402 -2.62 -18.12 6.24
C GLU A 402 -1.89 -16.86 5.69
N ARG A 403 -1.19 -16.11 6.55
CA ARG A 403 -0.42 -14.89 6.23
C ARG A 403 -1.25 -13.80 5.54
N ARG A 404 -2.54 -13.77 5.87
CA ARG A 404 -3.51 -12.85 5.27
C ARG A 404 -3.60 -11.51 6.00
N SER A 405 -3.34 -11.50 7.30
CA SER A 405 -3.38 -10.29 8.12
C SER A 405 -2.31 -9.30 7.67
N MET A 406 -2.71 -8.05 7.41
CA MET A 406 -1.81 -6.92 7.22
C MET A 406 -1.93 -6.00 8.42
N VAL A 407 -0.83 -5.75 9.11
CA VAL A 407 -0.80 -4.81 10.24
C VAL A 407 0.38 -3.88 9.99
N PHE A 408 0.17 -2.58 10.20
CA PHE A 408 1.15 -1.53 9.87
C PHE A 408 1.52 -1.42 8.38
N GLY A 409 0.65 -1.90 7.49
CA GLY A 409 0.89 -1.85 6.04
C GLY A 409 1.81 -2.96 5.51
N GLU A 410 2.21 -3.88 6.39
CA GLU A 410 3.08 -5.01 6.06
C GLU A 410 2.40 -6.33 6.45
N ARG A 411 2.77 -7.41 5.74
CA ARG A 411 2.46 -8.79 6.12
C ARG A 411 3.74 -9.61 6.03
N SER A 412 3.86 -10.64 6.84
CA SER A 412 5.05 -11.50 6.82
C SER A 412 5.14 -12.32 5.52
N ALA A 413 5.99 -11.87 4.61
CA ALA A 413 6.19 -12.46 3.28
C ALA A 413 7.45 -13.35 3.19
N SER A 414 8.06 -13.70 4.32
CA SER A 414 9.21 -14.60 4.40
C SER A 414 8.98 -15.69 5.44
N LEU A 415 9.66 -16.82 5.27
CA LEU A 415 9.58 -17.96 6.19
C LEU A 415 9.95 -17.57 7.62
N ASP A 416 11.00 -16.78 7.80
CA ASP A 416 11.53 -16.38 9.12
C ASP A 416 10.87 -15.09 9.69
N GLY A 417 9.91 -14.48 8.97
CA GLY A 417 9.32 -13.16 9.32
C GLY A 417 8.26 -13.16 10.43
N GLY A 418 8.06 -14.27 11.15
CA GLY A 418 7.00 -14.44 12.14
C GLY A 418 5.59 -14.35 11.56
N TYR A 419 4.55 -14.31 12.40
CA TYR A 419 3.16 -14.18 11.97
C TYR A 419 2.46 -12.94 12.53
N THR A 420 1.44 -12.50 11.80
CA THR A 420 0.66 -11.31 12.11
C THR A 420 -0.77 -11.70 12.48
N LEU A 421 -1.14 -11.49 13.73
CA LEU A 421 -2.46 -11.78 14.26
C LEU A 421 -3.26 -10.49 14.42
N ASP A 422 -4.38 -10.39 13.71
CA ASP A 422 -5.31 -9.26 13.81
C ASP A 422 -6.61 -9.68 14.50
N LEU A 423 -6.70 -9.41 15.80
CA LEU A 423 -7.92 -9.55 16.61
C LEU A 423 -8.63 -8.21 16.82
N SER A 424 -8.35 -7.21 15.97
CA SER A 424 -8.97 -5.90 16.07
C SER A 424 -10.47 -6.04 15.90
N ALA A 425 -11.22 -5.65 16.92
CA ALA A 425 -12.65 -5.63 16.83
C ALA A 425 -13.02 -4.31 16.18
N GLU A 426 -12.94 -4.31 14.86
CA GLU A 426 -13.50 -3.24 14.11
C GLU A 426 -14.99 -3.15 14.54
N PHE A 427 -15.71 -4.26 14.38
CA PHE A 427 -17.14 -4.30 14.19
C PHE A 427 -18.02 -4.81 15.33
N ASN A 428 -17.54 -5.08 16.52
CA ASN A 428 -18.40 -5.43 17.66
C ASN A 428 -17.54 -5.35 18.91
N ILE A 429 -18.16 -5.17 20.08
CA ILE A 429 -17.45 -5.34 21.34
C ILE A 429 -17.31 -6.86 21.54
N ILE A 430 -16.27 -7.45 20.97
CA ILE A 430 -15.97 -8.87 21.12
C ILE A 430 -15.17 -9.01 22.41
N ASN A 431 -15.74 -9.69 23.39
CA ASN A 431 -15.01 -10.09 24.58
C ASN A 431 -14.17 -11.32 24.23
N LEU A 432 -12.86 -11.13 24.08
CA LEU A 432 -11.95 -12.20 23.70
C LEU A 432 -11.79 -13.24 24.83
N ASP A 433 -11.90 -12.84 26.09
CA ASP A 433 -11.55 -13.66 27.26
C ASP A 433 -12.41 -14.92 27.38
N LEU A 434 -13.71 -14.80 27.10
CA LEU A 434 -14.69 -15.86 27.29
C LEU A 434 -14.29 -17.17 26.61
N TRP A 435 -13.67 -17.05 25.43
CA TRP A 435 -13.24 -18.18 24.63
C TRP A 435 -11.73 -18.32 24.56
N TRP A 436 -10.96 -17.25 24.80
CA TRP A 436 -9.50 -17.35 24.83
C TRP A 436 -9.00 -18.36 25.88
N ASP A 437 -9.62 -18.40 27.05
CA ASP A 437 -9.25 -19.35 28.12
C ASP A 437 -9.61 -20.80 27.81
N LYS A 438 -10.54 -21.01 26.86
CA LYS A 438 -11.00 -22.33 26.42
C LYS A 438 -10.26 -22.82 25.17
N LEU A 439 -9.32 -22.05 24.63
CA LEU A 439 -8.60 -22.36 23.40
C LEU A 439 -7.86 -23.71 23.52
N PRO A 440 -7.83 -24.56 22.48
CA PRO A 440 -7.05 -25.79 22.49
C PRO A 440 -5.57 -25.47 22.64
N ASP A 441 -4.76 -26.46 23.01
CA ASP A 441 -3.32 -26.26 23.07
C ASP A 441 -2.72 -26.04 21.67
N ILE A 442 -2.57 -24.76 21.33
CA ILE A 442 -1.92 -24.28 20.11
C ILE A 442 -0.75 -23.37 20.45
N GLN A 443 -0.18 -23.48 21.65
CA GLN A 443 0.88 -22.57 22.13
C GLN A 443 2.07 -22.54 21.17
N HIS A 444 2.45 -23.68 20.58
CA HIS A 444 3.49 -23.78 19.55
C HIS A 444 3.26 -22.84 18.36
N HIS A 445 2.01 -22.61 17.96
CA HIS A 445 1.66 -21.69 16.87
C HIS A 445 1.72 -20.23 17.37
N LEU A 446 1.18 -19.96 18.55
CA LEU A 446 1.18 -18.62 19.16
C LEU A 446 2.58 -18.09 19.44
N ASP A 447 3.54 -18.99 19.74
CA ASP A 447 4.95 -18.65 19.92
C ASP A 447 5.60 -18.08 18.63
N GLN A 448 5.00 -18.32 17.47
CA GLN A 448 5.49 -17.81 16.17
C GLN A 448 4.88 -16.44 15.81
N VAL A 449 3.93 -15.93 16.59
CA VAL A 449 3.28 -14.63 16.34
C VAL A 449 4.16 -13.50 16.87
N THR A 450 4.53 -12.59 15.96
CA THR A 450 5.41 -11.44 16.25
C THR A 450 4.66 -10.12 16.23
N THR A 451 3.52 -10.06 15.54
CA THR A 451 2.69 -8.85 15.46
C THR A 451 1.26 -9.15 15.88
N LEU A 452 0.74 -8.38 16.82
CA LEU A 452 -0.62 -8.50 17.35
C LEU A 452 -1.32 -7.15 17.30
N THR A 453 -2.51 -7.10 16.74
CA THR A 453 -3.41 -5.95 16.88
C THR A 453 -4.72 -6.38 17.51
N LEU A 454 -5.15 -5.60 18.49
CA LEU A 454 -6.36 -5.76 19.29
C LEU A 454 -7.25 -4.53 19.13
N ASP A 455 -6.99 -3.65 18.15
CA ASP A 455 -7.64 -2.35 18.03
C ASP A 455 -9.17 -2.47 18.14
N ARG A 456 -9.74 -1.72 19.09
CA ARG A 456 -11.16 -1.65 19.42
C ARG A 456 -11.78 -2.95 19.94
N ALA A 457 -10.97 -3.96 20.27
CA ALA A 457 -11.40 -5.17 20.97
C ALA A 457 -11.54 -4.97 22.48
N THR A 458 -12.37 -5.81 23.11
CA THR A 458 -12.43 -5.94 24.57
C THR A 458 -11.79 -7.23 25.00
N PHE A 459 -10.82 -7.12 25.90
CA PHE A 459 -10.17 -8.24 26.54
C PHE A 459 -9.84 -7.82 27.97
N ASN A 460 -9.64 -8.79 28.84
CA ASN A 460 -9.30 -8.60 30.22
C ASN A 460 -7.80 -8.26 30.23
N PRO A 461 -7.44 -7.03 30.62
CA PRO A 461 -6.06 -6.64 30.65
C PRO A 461 -5.29 -7.27 31.83
N ARG A 462 -5.90 -8.07 32.72
CA ARG A 462 -5.26 -8.60 33.95
C ARG A 462 -4.52 -9.94 33.75
N ALA A 463 -3.70 -10.34 34.73
CA ALA A 463 -2.84 -11.53 34.68
C ALA A 463 -3.60 -12.83 34.37
N GLY A 464 -2.97 -13.73 33.61
CA GLY A 464 -3.60 -14.94 33.04
C GLY A 464 -4.35 -14.70 31.72
N SER A 465 -4.29 -13.48 31.17
CA SER A 465 -5.02 -13.07 29.96
C SER A 465 -4.31 -13.36 28.64
N LEU A 466 -5.03 -13.08 27.55
CA LEU A 466 -4.65 -13.22 26.16
C LEU A 466 -3.19 -12.87 25.83
N LEU A 467 -2.67 -11.80 26.41
CA LEU A 467 -1.35 -11.27 26.10
C LEU A 467 -0.19 -12.14 26.63
N GLU A 468 -0.41 -12.94 27.68
CA GLU A 468 0.63 -13.84 28.22
C GLU A 468 0.98 -14.99 27.26
N LYS A 469 0.11 -15.27 26.28
CA LYS A 469 0.29 -16.34 25.29
C LYS A 469 1.23 -15.96 24.14
N PHE A 470 1.72 -14.71 24.09
CA PHE A 470 2.54 -14.18 23.00
C PHE A 470 3.95 -13.74 23.47
N PRO A 471 4.83 -14.70 23.83
CA PRO A 471 6.14 -14.36 24.40
C PRO A 471 7.11 -13.72 23.38
N GLN A 472 6.90 -13.90 22.07
CA GLN A 472 7.78 -13.41 21.00
C GLN A 472 7.29 -12.11 20.34
N LEU A 473 6.36 -11.40 20.99
CA LEU A 473 5.71 -10.24 20.38
C LEU A 473 6.69 -9.06 20.19
N GLU A 474 6.79 -8.57 18.95
CA GLU A 474 7.57 -7.39 18.57
C GLU A 474 6.70 -6.16 18.36
N GLN A 475 5.44 -6.33 17.94
CA GLN A 475 4.54 -5.21 17.65
C GLN A 475 3.16 -5.47 18.24
N LEU A 476 2.67 -4.53 19.05
CA LEU A 476 1.35 -4.56 19.69
C LEU A 476 0.58 -3.27 19.39
N SER A 477 -0.63 -3.42 18.88
CA SER A 477 -1.62 -2.34 18.81
C SER A 477 -2.86 -2.73 19.61
N ALA A 478 -3.37 -1.85 20.46
CA ALA A 478 -4.63 -2.00 21.16
C ALA A 478 -5.30 -0.61 21.28
N ARG A 479 -5.47 0.06 20.14
CA ARG A 479 -6.11 1.37 20.04
C ARG A 479 -7.61 1.26 20.25
N GLY A 480 -8.25 2.14 21.02
CA GLY A 480 -9.72 2.12 21.10
C GLY A 480 -10.31 1.00 21.96
N CYS A 481 -9.50 0.33 22.78
CA CYS A 481 -9.88 -0.84 23.58
C CYS A 481 -10.55 -0.51 24.93
N ARG A 482 -10.71 0.79 25.25
CA ARG A 482 -11.21 1.29 26.54
C ARG A 482 -10.41 0.78 27.74
N LEU A 483 -9.13 0.54 27.55
CA LEU A 483 -8.24 0.10 28.61
C LEU A 483 -8.18 1.19 29.69
N ALA A 484 -8.42 0.82 30.95
CA ALA A 484 -8.28 1.71 32.10
C ALA A 484 -6.87 1.68 32.69
N HIS A 485 -6.13 0.60 32.45
CA HIS A 485 -4.75 0.39 32.90
C HIS A 485 -3.95 -0.28 31.78
N LEU A 486 -2.63 -0.26 31.89
CA LEU A 486 -1.80 -1.11 31.01
C LEU A 486 -2.13 -2.59 31.24
N PRO A 487 -2.00 -3.43 30.21
CA PRO A 487 -2.17 -4.85 30.39
C PRO A 487 -1.07 -5.46 31.29
N ASP A 488 -1.47 -6.36 32.19
CA ASP A 488 -0.61 -7.17 33.02
C ASP A 488 0.30 -8.04 32.14
N GLY A 489 1.56 -8.21 32.56
CA GLY A 489 2.53 -9.00 31.81
C GLY A 489 3.13 -8.28 30.60
N ILE A 490 2.75 -7.03 30.31
CA ILE A 490 3.40 -6.20 29.28
C ILE A 490 4.91 -6.11 29.52
N ASP A 491 5.35 -6.07 30.78
CA ASP A 491 6.75 -6.04 31.19
C ASP A 491 7.55 -7.30 30.82
N LYS A 492 6.87 -8.43 30.57
CA LYS A 492 7.47 -9.70 30.13
C LYS A 492 7.67 -9.76 28.61
N MET A 493 7.10 -8.83 27.84
CA MET A 493 7.23 -8.76 26.38
C MET A 493 8.55 -8.10 25.96
N HIS A 494 9.66 -8.75 26.26
CA HIS A 494 11.00 -8.17 26.08
C HIS A 494 11.40 -7.90 24.61
N PHE A 495 10.68 -8.48 23.65
CA PHE A 495 10.90 -8.28 22.21
C PHE A 495 10.16 -7.08 21.63
N LEU A 496 9.28 -6.43 22.40
CA LEU A 496 8.40 -5.37 21.92
C LEU A 496 9.17 -4.13 21.45
N ARG A 497 8.90 -3.71 20.22
CA ARG A 497 9.43 -2.51 19.53
C ARG A 497 8.34 -1.49 19.28
N THR A 498 7.13 -1.92 18.95
CA THR A 498 6.00 -1.03 18.68
C THR A 498 4.87 -1.30 19.65
N LEU A 499 4.41 -0.27 20.36
CA LEU A 499 3.28 -0.31 21.28
C LEU A 499 2.37 0.88 20.99
N ARG A 500 1.15 0.59 20.51
CA ARG A 500 0.13 1.61 20.23
C ARG A 500 -1.09 1.36 21.10
N LEU A 501 -1.36 2.29 22.00
CA LEU A 501 -2.49 2.28 22.90
C LEU A 501 -3.30 3.59 22.77
N THR A 502 -3.27 4.18 21.58
CA THR A 502 -4.03 5.40 21.23
C THR A 502 -5.52 5.25 21.56
N ASP A 503 -6.22 6.34 21.90
CA ASP A 503 -7.70 6.36 22.01
C ASP A 503 -8.20 5.36 23.08
N ASN A 504 -7.73 5.50 24.31
CA ASN A 504 -8.11 4.66 25.45
C ASN A 504 -8.39 5.53 26.70
N HIS A 505 -8.61 4.90 27.85
CA HIS A 505 -8.81 5.57 29.15
C HIS A 505 -7.72 5.16 30.15
N ILE A 506 -6.50 4.92 29.66
CA ILE A 506 -5.44 4.36 30.50
C ILE A 506 -5.05 5.39 31.53
N THR A 507 -5.03 5.01 32.80
CA THR A 507 -4.34 5.75 33.87
C THR A 507 -3.09 4.96 34.28
N LEU A 508 -1.93 5.62 34.19
CA LEU A 508 -0.66 5.02 34.62
C LEU A 508 -0.52 5.09 36.15
N THR A 509 -0.39 3.93 36.78
CA THR A 509 0.03 3.79 38.19
C THR A 509 1.57 3.73 38.28
N PRO A 510 2.18 3.92 39.47
CA PRO A 510 3.63 3.81 39.61
C PRO A 510 4.21 2.48 39.10
N ASP A 511 3.50 1.37 39.36
CA ASP A 511 3.90 0.05 38.89
C ASP A 511 3.81 -0.05 37.35
N ALA A 512 2.74 0.49 36.75
CA ALA A 512 2.55 0.53 35.29
C ALA A 512 3.66 1.35 34.58
N VAL A 513 4.12 2.44 35.20
CA VAL A 513 5.26 3.22 34.72
C VAL A 513 6.54 2.37 34.72
N GLU A 514 6.79 1.61 35.78
CA GLU A 514 7.95 0.71 35.86
C GLU A 514 7.84 -0.47 34.86
N SER A 515 6.63 -0.97 34.62
CA SER A 515 6.38 -1.99 33.57
C SER A 515 6.75 -1.49 32.18
N LEU A 516 6.31 -0.28 31.78
CA LEU A 516 6.73 0.32 30.51
C LEU A 516 8.24 0.53 30.46
N ARG A 517 8.84 0.97 31.57
CA ARG A 517 10.28 1.19 31.67
C ARG A 517 11.09 -0.10 31.40
N ASN A 518 10.54 -1.28 31.64
CA ASN A 518 11.22 -2.56 31.37
C ASN A 518 11.19 -2.99 29.89
N LEU A 519 10.44 -2.30 29.03
CA LEU A 519 10.38 -2.56 27.59
C LEU A 519 11.58 -1.93 26.85
N THR A 520 12.74 -2.57 26.96
CA THR A 520 14.02 -1.98 26.52
C THR A 520 14.23 -1.90 25.00
N ARG A 521 13.41 -2.58 24.20
CA ARG A 521 13.53 -2.61 22.72
C ARG A 521 12.59 -1.64 22.00
N MET A 522 11.86 -0.82 22.74
CA MET A 522 10.86 0.10 22.19
C MET A 522 11.45 1.10 21.18
N GLU A 523 10.79 1.18 20.03
CA GLU A 523 11.01 2.09 18.89
C GLU A 523 9.82 3.04 18.72
N THR A 524 8.58 2.58 18.88
CA THR A 524 7.37 3.42 18.75
C THR A 524 6.44 3.22 19.94
N LEU A 525 6.25 4.24 20.77
CA LEU A 525 5.28 4.27 21.86
C LEU A 525 4.21 5.34 21.60
N ARG A 526 2.96 4.91 21.46
CA ARG A 526 1.81 5.82 21.24
C ARG A 526 0.77 5.64 22.33
N LEU A 527 0.55 6.69 23.11
CA LEU A 527 -0.51 6.79 24.13
C LEU A 527 -1.40 8.01 23.87
N ASP A 528 -1.34 8.60 22.67
CA ASP A 528 -2.21 9.72 22.27
C ASP A 528 -3.69 9.44 22.51
N GLU A 529 -4.50 10.47 22.78
CA GLU A 529 -5.94 10.34 23.06
C GLU A 529 -6.22 9.45 24.28
N ASN A 530 -5.48 9.65 25.38
CA ASN A 530 -5.74 9.06 26.70
C ASN A 530 -5.89 10.18 27.73
N PRO A 531 -7.01 10.91 27.79
CA PRO A 531 -7.13 12.14 28.57
C PRO A 531 -6.99 11.96 30.10
N GLU A 532 -7.06 10.72 30.58
CA GLU A 532 -6.95 10.33 32.01
C GLU A 532 -5.59 9.68 32.35
N LEU A 533 -4.54 9.90 31.54
CA LEU A 533 -3.23 9.25 31.68
C LEU A 533 -2.61 9.44 33.07
N GLY A 534 -2.73 10.65 33.62
CA GLY A 534 -2.25 10.98 34.97
C GLY A 534 -0.72 11.00 35.07
N LEU A 535 -0.11 9.86 35.40
CA LEU A 535 1.36 9.73 35.41
C LEU A 535 1.89 9.62 33.97
N LEU A 536 3.17 9.92 33.79
CA LEU A 536 3.84 9.85 32.50
C LEU A 536 4.66 8.57 32.36
N PRO A 537 4.84 8.03 31.14
CA PRO A 537 5.72 6.90 30.92
C PRO A 537 7.18 7.26 31.25
N ASN A 538 7.92 6.33 31.84
CA ASN A 538 9.35 6.44 32.05
C ASN A 538 10.09 5.75 30.90
N VAL A 539 10.74 6.53 30.05
CA VAL A 539 11.41 6.06 28.83
C VAL A 539 12.93 5.93 28.98
N GLU A 540 13.44 5.92 30.22
CA GLU A 540 14.88 5.88 30.54
C GLU A 540 15.60 4.65 29.99
N ARG A 541 14.94 3.51 29.81
CA ARG A 541 15.59 2.27 29.36
C ARG A 541 15.28 1.92 27.89
N MET A 542 14.75 2.85 27.11
CA MET A 542 14.34 2.63 25.71
C MET A 542 15.32 3.31 24.72
N PRO A 543 16.55 2.79 24.49
CA PRO A 543 17.56 3.47 23.66
C PRO A 543 17.20 3.58 22.17
N LYS A 544 16.25 2.80 21.66
CA LYS A 544 15.84 2.79 20.24
C LYS A 544 14.57 3.60 19.94
N LEU A 545 14.00 4.28 20.93
CA LEU A 545 12.73 5.00 20.75
C LEU A 545 12.88 6.11 19.70
N MET A 546 12.08 6.03 18.65
CA MET A 546 11.97 6.98 17.53
C MET A 546 10.67 7.78 17.58
N VAL A 547 9.58 7.20 18.10
CA VAL A 547 8.28 7.88 18.19
C VAL A 547 7.75 7.76 19.61
N LEU A 548 7.46 8.91 20.22
CA LEU A 548 6.69 9.03 21.46
C LEU A 548 5.54 10.00 21.26
N SER A 549 4.32 9.48 21.24
CA SER A 549 3.12 10.30 21.02
C SER A 549 2.22 10.27 22.24
N LEU A 550 1.99 11.45 22.83
CA LEU A 550 1.20 11.68 24.03
C LEU A 550 0.21 12.86 23.82
N SER A 551 -0.16 13.16 22.56
CA SER A 551 -1.14 14.21 22.26
C SER A 551 -2.46 13.94 22.98
N ASN A 552 -3.10 14.99 23.50
CA ASN A 552 -4.38 14.91 24.21
C ASN A 552 -4.41 13.82 25.31
N THR A 553 -3.46 13.88 26.24
CA THR A 553 -3.36 12.95 27.38
C THR A 553 -3.58 13.60 28.75
N GLY A 554 -3.86 14.90 28.77
CA GLY A 554 -4.03 15.68 30.01
C GLY A 554 -2.72 15.89 30.79
N VAL A 555 -1.56 15.59 30.20
CA VAL A 555 -0.28 15.65 30.90
C VAL A 555 0.17 17.10 31.11
N THR A 556 0.70 17.39 32.29
CA THR A 556 1.16 18.73 32.66
C THR A 556 2.68 18.88 32.61
N ARG A 557 3.41 17.77 32.47
CA ARG A 557 4.88 17.66 32.52
C ARG A 557 5.40 16.77 31.38
N TRP A 558 6.72 16.68 31.28
CA TRP A 558 7.42 15.90 30.26
C TRP A 558 7.76 14.49 30.77
N PRO A 559 7.84 13.48 29.88
CA PRO A 559 8.13 12.09 30.26
C PRO A 559 9.44 11.91 31.02
N GLU A 560 9.42 11.11 32.08
CA GLU A 560 10.63 10.79 32.84
C GLU A 560 11.60 9.97 31.97
N GLY A 561 12.90 10.19 32.17
CA GLY A 561 13.91 9.43 31.43
C GLY A 561 14.09 9.82 29.96
N LEU A 562 13.35 10.81 29.46
CA LEU A 562 13.43 11.29 28.06
C LEU A 562 14.87 11.57 27.61
N PHE A 563 15.63 12.24 28.47
CA PHE A 563 17.01 12.69 28.26
C PHE A 563 18.08 11.72 28.75
N LYS A 564 17.70 10.59 29.36
CA LYS A 564 18.67 9.63 29.95
C LYS A 564 19.34 8.74 28.92
N LYS A 565 18.81 8.67 27.70
CA LYS A 565 19.34 7.93 26.54
C LYS A 565 19.42 8.84 25.34
N HIS A 566 20.40 8.59 24.48
CA HIS A 566 20.51 9.27 23.20
C HIS A 566 19.28 8.97 22.33
N ARG A 567 18.71 10.00 21.68
CA ARG A 567 17.58 9.89 20.75
C ARG A 567 18.04 10.20 19.32
N PRO A 568 17.59 9.45 18.30
CA PRO A 568 17.94 9.74 16.91
C PRO A 568 17.41 11.11 16.48
N ARG A 569 18.00 11.71 15.43
CA ARG A 569 17.59 13.03 14.91
C ARG A 569 16.12 13.07 14.45
N GLY A 570 15.63 11.96 13.90
CA GLY A 570 14.23 11.76 13.52
C GLY A 570 13.29 11.44 14.68
N PHE A 571 13.74 11.54 15.94
CA PHE A 571 12.87 11.29 17.09
C PHE A 571 11.71 12.29 17.13
N LEU A 572 10.50 11.77 17.10
CA LEU A 572 9.26 12.53 17.15
C LEU A 572 8.66 12.43 18.55
N LEU A 573 8.52 13.58 19.20
CA LEU A 573 7.77 13.73 20.44
C LEU A 573 6.55 14.61 20.17
N ASP A 574 5.36 14.07 20.42
CA ASP A 574 4.10 14.79 20.29
C ASP A 574 3.45 14.97 21.66
N LEU A 575 3.30 16.24 22.08
CA LEU A 575 2.65 16.68 23.31
C LEU A 575 1.52 17.69 23.01
N MET A 576 1.00 17.72 21.78
CA MET A 576 -0.11 18.62 21.41
C MET A 576 -1.34 18.40 22.29
N GLU A 577 -2.21 19.41 22.39
CA GLU A 577 -3.47 19.31 23.15
C GLU A 577 -3.30 18.93 24.63
N ASN A 578 -2.18 19.31 25.26
CA ASN A 578 -1.94 19.06 26.68
C ASN A 578 -1.78 20.36 27.49
N PRO A 579 -2.26 20.40 28.75
CA PRO A 579 -2.12 21.55 29.63
C PRO A 579 -0.72 21.62 30.28
N LEU A 580 0.34 21.70 29.46
CA LEU A 580 1.73 21.71 29.94
C LEU A 580 2.00 22.94 30.82
N THR A 581 2.35 22.70 32.08
CA THR A 581 2.59 23.76 33.08
C THR A 581 4.07 24.06 33.29
N GLU A 582 4.97 23.17 32.87
CA GLU A 582 6.43 23.30 33.06
C GLU A 582 7.20 22.75 31.85
N LEU A 583 8.37 23.34 31.57
CA LEU A 583 9.33 22.83 30.60
C LEU A 583 10.56 22.24 31.29
N PRO A 584 11.22 21.22 30.70
CA PRO A 584 12.40 20.63 31.30
C PRO A 584 13.56 21.63 31.30
N ALA A 585 14.22 21.78 32.44
CA ALA A 585 15.43 22.57 32.55
C ALA A 585 16.61 21.80 31.93
N VAL A 586 16.93 22.12 30.67
CA VAL A 586 18.04 21.54 29.91
C VAL A 586 19.07 22.61 29.55
N ALA A 587 20.31 22.21 29.31
CA ALA A 587 21.35 23.14 28.86
C ALA A 587 21.04 23.62 27.43
N PRO A 588 20.93 24.94 27.17
CA PRO A 588 20.73 25.46 25.82
C PRO A 588 21.78 24.92 24.83
N GLY A 589 21.35 24.56 23.61
CA GLY A 589 22.20 24.00 22.55
C GLY A 589 22.59 22.53 22.72
N SER A 590 22.16 21.87 23.80
CA SER A 590 22.36 20.43 23.99
C SER A 590 21.43 19.59 23.11
N GLU A 591 21.76 18.31 22.93
CA GLU A 591 20.88 17.33 22.28
C GLU A 591 19.51 17.23 22.98
N ASP A 592 19.46 17.44 24.30
CA ASP A 592 18.24 17.48 25.10
C ASP A 592 17.40 18.73 24.78
N ALA A 593 18.03 19.89 24.62
CA ALA A 593 17.36 21.10 24.12
C ALA A 593 16.81 20.90 22.71
N ARG A 594 17.46 20.07 21.87
CA ARG A 594 16.98 19.76 20.51
C ARG A 594 15.70 18.93 20.55
N ILE A 595 15.63 17.97 21.46
CA ILE A 595 14.40 17.20 21.68
C ILE A 595 13.28 18.16 22.12
N VAL A 596 13.54 19.01 23.13
CA VAL A 596 12.54 19.96 23.63
C VAL A 596 12.05 20.89 22.52
N ALA A 597 12.98 21.45 21.74
CA ALA A 597 12.68 22.40 20.69
C ALA A 597 11.85 21.81 19.53
N ARG A 598 11.99 20.51 19.24
CA ARG A 598 11.31 19.80 18.14
C ARG A 598 10.01 19.14 18.56
N THR A 599 9.72 19.08 19.86
CA THR A 599 8.46 18.56 20.36
C THR A 599 7.29 19.37 19.81
N ARG A 600 6.28 18.68 19.28
CA ARG A 600 5.01 19.29 18.90
C ARG A 600 4.25 19.65 20.17
N LEU A 601 4.00 20.94 20.37
CA LEU A 601 3.16 21.45 21.45
C LEU A 601 2.51 22.77 21.04
N PHE A 602 1.36 23.10 21.62
CA PHE A 602 0.73 24.39 21.40
C PHE A 602 1.43 25.47 22.24
N ALA A 603 2.44 26.13 21.66
CA ALA A 603 3.21 27.18 22.34
C ALA A 603 2.33 28.33 22.89
N LYS A 604 1.16 28.56 22.29
CA LYS A 604 0.18 29.56 22.76
C LYS A 604 -0.54 29.16 24.06
N GLN A 605 -0.57 27.88 24.40
CA GLN A 605 -1.16 27.34 25.63
C GLN A 605 -0.17 27.30 26.80
N LEU A 606 1.13 27.54 26.53
CA LEU A 606 2.14 27.68 27.58
C LEU A 606 2.02 29.03 28.31
N SER A 607 2.38 29.06 29.59
CA SER A 607 2.57 30.31 30.33
C SER A 607 3.62 31.19 29.65
N ASP A 608 3.56 32.52 29.82
CA ASP A 608 4.50 33.44 29.15
C ASP A 608 5.98 33.12 29.47
N ALA A 609 6.27 32.69 30.70
CA ALA A 609 7.62 32.28 31.14
C ALA A 609 8.08 30.97 30.47
N ASN A 610 7.20 29.97 30.38
CA ASN A 610 7.51 28.72 29.68
C ASN A 610 7.61 28.94 28.18
N ARG A 611 6.69 29.72 27.58
CA ARG A 611 6.76 30.08 26.17
C ARG A 611 8.13 30.66 25.87
N PHE A 612 8.55 31.72 26.58
CA PHE A 612 9.88 32.32 26.43
C PHE A 612 11.03 31.29 26.54
N THR A 613 10.95 30.38 27.52
CA THR A 613 11.97 29.34 27.72
C THR A 613 12.00 28.32 26.56
N TYR A 614 10.83 27.92 26.04
CA TYR A 614 10.72 27.08 24.84
C TYR A 614 11.29 27.79 23.60
N GLU A 615 11.00 29.08 23.44
CA GLU A 615 11.55 29.90 22.36
C GLU A 615 13.07 29.97 22.42
N GLU A 616 13.65 30.13 23.62
CA GLU A 616 15.10 30.13 23.84
C GLU A 616 15.72 28.75 23.56
N TYR A 617 15.06 27.64 23.93
CA TYR A 617 15.53 26.31 23.54
C TYR A 617 15.52 26.11 22.03
N ARG A 618 14.45 26.53 21.34
CA ARG A 618 14.39 26.51 19.88
C ARG A 618 15.54 27.31 19.26
N LYS A 619 15.74 28.56 19.69
CA LYS A 619 16.88 29.39 19.23
C LYS A 619 18.22 28.69 19.47
N SER A 620 18.40 28.09 20.63
CA SER A 620 19.68 27.49 21.02
C SER A 620 20.11 26.29 20.16
N VAL A 621 19.16 25.65 19.46
CA VAL A 621 19.44 24.51 18.56
C VAL A 621 19.25 24.86 17.08
N GLY A 622 19.16 26.15 16.75
CA GLY A 622 18.99 26.63 15.38
C GLY A 622 17.55 26.58 14.86
N LEU A 623 16.55 26.47 15.73
CA LEU A 623 15.10 26.51 15.43
C LEU A 623 14.46 27.85 15.90
N SER A 624 13.25 28.14 15.44
CA SER A 624 12.68 29.50 15.53
C SER A 624 11.98 29.75 16.83
N SER A 625 12.02 30.98 17.30
CA SER A 625 11.44 31.33 18.60
C SER A 625 9.92 31.15 18.65
N GLY A 626 9.18 31.31 17.55
CA GLY A 626 7.72 31.18 17.57
C GLY A 626 7.14 30.48 16.35
N HIS A 627 5.99 29.82 16.54
CA HIS A 627 5.11 29.43 15.42
C HIS A 627 4.47 30.69 14.84
N ILE A 628 4.87 31.06 13.62
CA ILE A 628 4.21 32.12 12.87
C ILE A 628 3.11 31.49 12.02
N TYR A 629 1.89 31.38 12.55
CA TYR A 629 0.70 31.28 11.70
C TYR A 629 0.57 32.62 10.96
N ARG A 630 1.13 32.72 9.75
CA ARG A 630 1.15 33.95 8.95
C ARG A 630 0.11 33.84 7.85
N SER A 631 -0.74 34.86 7.70
CA SER A 631 -1.61 35.07 6.52
C SER A 631 -0.84 35.17 5.18
N ALA A 632 0.49 35.31 5.23
CA ALA A 632 1.36 35.20 4.06
C ALA A 632 1.44 33.76 3.51
N ALA A 633 1.23 32.76 4.37
CA ALA A 633 1.24 31.35 4.01
C ALA A 633 0.09 30.99 3.06
N GLU A 634 -1.11 31.46 3.37
CA GLU A 634 -2.31 31.26 2.56
C GLU A 634 -2.14 31.84 1.14
N HIS A 635 -1.53 33.03 1.01
CA HIS A 635 -1.22 33.63 -0.31
C HIS A 635 -0.10 32.89 -1.06
N ALA A 636 0.90 32.36 -0.34
CA ALA A 636 1.99 31.59 -0.93
C ALA A 636 1.52 30.21 -1.44
N ILE A 637 0.67 29.51 -0.67
CA ILE A 637 0.05 28.24 -1.04
C ILE A 637 -0.78 28.41 -2.32
N ASN A 638 -1.57 29.49 -2.41
CA ASN A 638 -2.37 29.80 -3.61
C ASN A 638 -1.52 30.12 -4.86
N ALA A 639 -0.26 30.55 -4.68
CA ALA A 639 0.66 30.81 -5.78
C ALA A 639 1.35 29.55 -6.32
N TRP A 640 1.25 28.42 -5.63
CA TRP A 640 1.76 27.12 -6.07
C TRP A 640 0.59 26.17 -6.31
N PRO A 641 -0.23 26.44 -7.35
CA PRO A 641 -1.42 25.65 -7.61
C PRO A 641 -1.00 24.20 -7.86
N MET A 642 -1.62 23.30 -7.10
CA MET A 642 -1.58 21.88 -7.38
C MET A 642 -2.83 21.51 -8.16
N SER A 643 -2.70 20.56 -9.08
CA SER A 643 -3.86 19.78 -9.48
C SER A 643 -4.31 18.97 -8.26
N ASP A 644 -5.62 18.75 -8.12
CA ASP A 644 -6.31 18.02 -7.03
C ASP A 644 -5.82 16.54 -6.86
N ASP A 645 -4.86 16.13 -7.69
CA ASP A 645 -4.28 14.80 -7.79
C ASP A 645 -3.00 14.60 -6.94
N SER A 646 -3.07 14.96 -5.66
CA SER A 646 -2.16 14.40 -4.62
C SER A 646 -2.27 12.86 -4.48
N ARG A 647 -3.02 12.19 -5.37
CA ARG A 647 -3.12 10.74 -5.56
C ARG A 647 -1.84 10.08 -6.07
N TRP A 648 -0.80 10.83 -6.43
CA TRP A 648 0.46 10.25 -6.93
C TRP A 648 1.52 9.98 -5.85
N TRP A 649 1.69 10.86 -4.85
CA TRP A 649 2.78 10.70 -3.85
C TRP A 649 2.44 9.75 -2.69
N SER A 650 1.15 9.46 -2.46
CA SER A 650 0.69 8.40 -1.55
C SER A 650 1.12 6.99 -1.97
N ARG A 651 1.72 6.85 -3.16
CA ARG A 651 2.13 5.56 -3.70
C ARG A 651 3.50 5.10 -3.22
N VAL A 652 4.22 5.96 -2.49
CA VAL A 652 5.55 5.60 -2.01
C VAL A 652 5.60 5.59 -0.47
N VAL A 653 5.26 6.64 0.27
CA VAL A 653 5.23 6.57 1.76
C VAL A 653 3.79 6.44 2.27
N ALA A 654 3.44 5.31 2.89
CA ALA A 654 2.16 5.17 3.59
C ALA A 654 2.19 5.99 4.90
N GLY A 655 1.35 7.02 5.00
CA GLY A 655 1.15 7.78 6.25
C GLY A 655 1.17 9.31 6.16
N LEU A 656 1.36 9.89 4.97
CA LEU A 656 1.63 11.33 4.83
C LEU A 656 0.51 12.20 4.26
N GLY A 657 -0.66 11.61 4.01
CA GLY A 657 -1.72 12.26 3.25
C GLY A 657 -2.51 13.37 3.94
N THR A 658 -2.27 13.70 5.22
CA THR A 658 -3.24 14.54 5.98
C THR A 658 -2.73 15.88 6.54
N PHE A 659 -1.48 16.31 6.38
CA PHE A 659 -1.00 17.54 7.03
C PHE A 659 -0.15 18.50 6.16
N LYS A 660 -0.36 18.52 4.83
CA LYS A 660 0.45 19.29 3.88
C LYS A 660 0.41 20.81 4.11
N GLU A 661 -0.75 21.34 4.46
CA GLU A 661 -0.88 22.77 4.78
C GLU A 661 -0.14 23.11 6.09
N GLU A 662 -0.24 22.27 7.12
CA GLU A 662 0.48 22.44 8.40
C GLU A 662 2.00 22.38 8.19
N ALA A 663 2.49 21.40 7.43
CA ALA A 663 3.90 21.26 7.03
C ALA A 663 4.45 22.55 6.39
N TRP A 664 3.70 23.14 5.45
CA TRP A 664 4.11 24.38 4.81
C TRP A 664 4.17 25.56 5.80
N HIS A 665 3.18 25.68 6.69
CA HIS A 665 3.14 26.71 7.72
C HIS A 665 4.27 26.55 8.74
N ASP A 666 4.53 25.32 9.19
CA ASP A 666 5.57 25.00 10.16
C ASP A 666 6.96 25.27 9.58
N LEU A 667 7.22 24.87 8.33
CA LEU A 667 8.47 25.16 7.65
C LEU A 667 8.72 26.67 7.47
N MET A 668 7.72 27.46 7.07
CA MET A 668 7.87 28.94 7.00
C MET A 668 8.09 29.57 8.37
N GLY A 669 7.66 28.88 9.43
CA GLY A 669 7.90 29.29 10.80
C GLY A 669 9.34 29.09 11.25
N GLU A 670 10.14 28.20 10.63
CA GLU A 670 11.50 27.84 11.05
C GLU A 670 12.55 28.95 10.74
N PRO A 671 13.69 29.08 11.45
CA PRO A 671 14.76 30.03 11.15
C PRO A 671 15.55 29.55 9.95
N GLY A 672 16.13 30.49 9.21
CA GLY A 672 16.79 30.17 7.95
C GLY A 672 15.82 29.77 6.84
N SER A 673 14.54 29.52 7.16
CA SER A 673 13.51 29.27 6.15
C SER A 673 13.28 30.46 5.23
N LYS A 674 13.65 31.68 5.64
CA LYS A 674 13.48 32.89 4.83
C LYS A 674 14.17 32.77 3.47
N ASP A 675 15.41 32.31 3.45
CA ASP A 675 16.19 32.21 2.21
C ASP A 675 15.68 31.03 1.37
N PHE A 676 15.23 29.95 2.01
CA PHE A 676 14.53 28.85 1.36
C PHE A 676 13.22 29.29 0.69
N PHE A 677 12.33 29.97 1.41
CA PHE A 677 11.07 30.47 0.83
C PHE A 677 11.29 31.64 -0.13
N ALA A 678 12.37 32.41 0.01
CA ALA A 678 12.79 33.38 -1.01
C ALA A 678 13.29 32.67 -2.27
N LEU A 679 13.99 31.54 -2.15
CA LEU A 679 14.35 30.69 -3.29
C LEU A 679 13.09 30.14 -3.96
N ILE A 680 12.17 29.57 -3.20
CA ILE A 680 10.87 29.12 -3.73
C ILE A 680 10.17 30.30 -4.41
N GLU A 681 10.13 31.49 -3.82
CA GLU A 681 9.54 32.67 -4.45
C GLU A 681 10.25 33.10 -5.74
N LYS A 682 11.58 33.02 -5.80
CA LYS A 682 12.37 33.26 -7.02
C LYS A 682 12.03 32.28 -8.14
N LEU A 683 11.64 31.04 -7.83
CA LEU A 683 11.18 30.08 -8.85
C LEU A 683 9.95 30.58 -9.62
N LYS A 684 9.19 31.57 -9.12
CA LYS A 684 8.10 32.19 -9.88
C LYS A 684 8.57 33.01 -11.08
N GLN A 685 9.86 33.34 -11.12
CA GLN A 685 10.48 34.12 -12.19
C GLN A 685 11.00 33.23 -13.33
N THR A 686 11.03 31.91 -13.15
CA THR A 686 11.50 30.97 -14.17
C THR A 686 10.53 30.90 -15.35
N ALA A 687 11.06 30.52 -16.52
CA ALA A 687 10.26 30.32 -17.72
C ALA A 687 9.13 29.30 -17.49
N ASP A 688 9.40 28.18 -16.79
CA ASP A 688 8.41 27.15 -16.45
C ASP A 688 7.20 27.69 -15.68
N TYR A 689 7.46 28.58 -14.69
CA TYR A 689 6.38 29.19 -13.94
C TYR A 689 5.63 30.25 -14.77
N ARG A 690 6.34 31.05 -15.56
CA ARG A 690 5.74 32.11 -16.41
C ARG A 690 4.92 31.57 -17.57
N ALA A 691 5.36 30.47 -18.18
CA ALA A 691 4.67 29.79 -19.28
C ALA A 691 3.27 29.31 -18.88
N GLY A 692 3.07 28.96 -17.59
CA GLY A 692 1.79 28.49 -17.07
C GLY A 692 1.43 27.07 -17.55
N GLY A 693 0.19 26.64 -17.29
CA GLY A 693 -0.28 25.30 -17.67
C GLY A 693 0.53 24.17 -17.03
N ALA A 694 0.78 23.11 -17.80
CA ALA A 694 1.45 21.88 -17.32
C ALA A 694 2.86 22.13 -16.74
N LEU A 695 3.63 23.06 -17.29
CA LEU A 695 4.98 23.37 -16.80
C LEU A 695 4.96 23.94 -15.38
N ARG A 696 4.01 24.85 -15.09
CA ARG A 696 3.80 25.38 -13.74
C ARG A 696 3.33 24.30 -12.77
N GLU A 697 2.44 23.40 -13.22
CA GLU A 697 1.95 22.29 -12.38
C GLU A 697 3.08 21.30 -12.01
N HIS A 698 3.95 20.95 -12.96
CA HIS A 698 5.11 20.10 -12.71
C HIS A 698 6.10 20.74 -11.73
N LEU A 699 6.35 22.05 -11.87
CA LEU A 699 7.19 22.78 -10.94
C LEU A 699 6.56 22.85 -9.54
N SER A 700 5.27 23.19 -9.43
CA SER A 700 4.52 23.16 -8.16
C SER A 700 4.60 21.79 -7.47
N GLY A 701 4.46 20.70 -8.23
CA GLY A 701 4.54 19.34 -7.68
C GLY A 701 5.90 19.01 -7.05
N ARG A 702 7.01 19.49 -7.64
CA ARG A 702 8.36 19.33 -7.06
C ARG A 702 8.53 20.14 -5.78
N VAL A 703 7.99 21.35 -5.73
CA VAL A 703 8.03 22.21 -4.53
C VAL A 703 7.29 21.52 -3.37
N TRP A 704 6.08 21.01 -3.60
CA TRP A 704 5.31 20.33 -2.55
C TRP A 704 5.95 19.02 -2.07
N ARG A 705 6.52 18.23 -2.98
CA ARG A 705 7.29 17.03 -2.62
C ARG A 705 8.48 17.34 -1.69
N MET A 706 9.17 18.45 -1.95
CA MET A 706 10.28 18.92 -1.11
C MET A 706 9.78 19.36 0.28
N ILE A 707 8.69 20.12 0.33
CA ILE A 707 8.05 20.57 1.58
C ILE A 707 7.63 19.39 2.45
N GLU A 708 6.99 18.38 1.87
CA GLU A 708 6.60 17.16 2.60
C GLU A 708 7.81 16.40 3.14
N ALA A 709 8.85 16.23 2.32
CA ALA A 709 10.07 15.56 2.75
C ALA A 709 10.78 16.32 3.90
N MET A 710 10.81 17.65 3.85
CA MET A 710 11.41 18.50 4.89
C MET A 710 10.61 18.57 6.19
N ASP A 711 9.30 18.40 6.12
CA ASP A 711 8.46 18.32 7.32
C ASP A 711 8.80 17.06 8.13
N LEU A 712 8.97 15.94 7.42
CA LEU A 712 9.25 14.62 7.97
C LEU A 712 10.70 14.43 8.40
N ASP A 713 11.63 14.90 7.57
CA ASP A 713 13.06 14.68 7.73
C ASP A 713 13.75 16.00 8.06
N THR A 714 14.18 16.10 9.31
CA THR A 714 14.81 17.31 9.83
C THR A 714 16.27 17.44 9.47
N GLU A 715 16.97 16.33 9.28
CA GLU A 715 18.34 16.40 8.79
C GLU A 715 18.34 16.96 7.37
N LEU A 716 17.44 16.43 6.54
CA LEU A 716 17.14 16.98 5.23
C LEU A 716 16.73 18.46 5.33
N ARG A 717 15.75 18.82 6.17
CA ARG A 717 15.33 20.22 6.34
C ARG A 717 16.47 21.18 6.68
N THR A 718 17.31 20.80 7.63
CA THR A 718 18.43 21.61 8.09
C THR A 718 19.48 21.76 6.98
N GLU A 719 19.78 20.66 6.30
CA GLU A 719 20.67 20.66 5.14
C GLU A 719 20.14 21.58 4.03
N LEU A 720 18.85 21.49 3.69
CA LEU A 720 18.24 22.34 2.66
C LEU A 720 18.22 23.82 3.06
N PHE A 721 17.93 24.16 4.33
CA PHE A 721 18.01 25.56 4.79
C PHE A 721 19.44 26.10 4.78
N GLN A 722 20.44 25.29 5.15
CA GLN A 722 21.85 25.67 5.08
C GLN A 722 22.31 25.92 3.65
N MET A 723 21.92 25.03 2.73
CA MET A 723 22.17 25.19 1.29
C MET A 723 21.63 26.53 0.76
N THR A 724 20.49 27.02 1.26
CA THR A 724 19.97 28.36 0.90
C THR A 724 20.62 29.54 1.60
N SER A 725 21.07 29.37 2.85
CA SER A 725 21.55 30.49 3.67
C SER A 725 23.03 30.82 3.43
N ALA A 726 23.82 29.84 2.97
CA ALA A 726 25.24 30.00 2.66
C ALA A 726 25.54 29.39 1.28
N PRO A 727 25.12 30.05 0.19
CA PRO A 727 25.39 29.55 -1.15
C PRO A 727 26.92 29.54 -1.36
N THR A 728 27.49 28.34 -1.44
CA THR A 728 28.93 28.13 -1.70
C THR A 728 29.31 28.44 -3.16
N THR A 729 28.33 28.77 -4.00
CA THR A 729 28.49 29.24 -5.38
C THR A 729 27.70 30.53 -5.60
N CYS A 730 28.17 31.36 -6.53
CA CYS A 730 27.70 32.73 -6.81
C CYS A 730 26.20 32.97 -6.63
N ALA A 731 25.88 34.15 -6.12
CA ALA A 731 24.60 34.60 -5.59
C ALA A 731 23.37 34.59 -6.55
N ASP A 732 23.46 33.98 -7.74
CA ASP A 732 22.41 33.95 -8.76
C ASP A 732 21.94 32.55 -9.22
N ALA A 733 22.36 31.46 -8.56
CA ALA A 733 22.06 30.08 -8.98
C ALA A 733 20.77 29.44 -8.39
N GLY A 734 19.60 30.07 -8.57
CA GLY A 734 18.35 29.59 -7.95
C GLY A 734 17.86 28.20 -8.42
N ALA A 735 17.95 27.89 -9.71
CA ALA A 735 17.47 26.62 -10.27
C ALA A 735 18.40 25.44 -9.93
N GLN A 736 19.72 25.61 -10.08
CA GLN A 736 20.71 24.59 -9.71
C GLN A 736 20.60 24.22 -8.23
N LEU A 737 20.44 25.24 -7.37
CA LEU A 737 20.27 25.03 -5.95
C LEU A 737 19.00 24.21 -5.69
N PHE A 738 17.87 24.56 -6.31
CA PHE A 738 16.63 23.79 -6.18
C PHE A 738 16.75 22.34 -6.69
N ASN A 739 17.49 22.10 -7.78
CA ASN A 739 17.72 20.76 -8.30
C ASN A 739 18.62 19.92 -7.39
N ASN A 740 19.70 20.51 -6.86
CA ASN A 740 20.57 19.88 -5.87
C ASN A 740 19.81 19.49 -4.59
N MET A 741 18.89 20.35 -4.12
CA MET A 741 17.98 20.00 -3.04
C MET A 741 17.05 18.84 -3.41
N GLY A 742 16.58 18.80 -4.65
CA GLY A 742 15.79 17.70 -5.18
C GLY A 742 16.48 16.34 -5.11
N ILE A 743 17.78 16.26 -5.38
CA ILE A 743 18.55 15.01 -5.24
C ILE A 743 18.57 14.52 -3.78
N LYS A 744 18.69 15.45 -2.82
CA LYS A 744 18.63 15.14 -1.39
C LYS A 744 17.25 14.60 -1.00
N VAL A 745 16.17 15.19 -1.52
CA VAL A 745 14.80 14.68 -1.34
C VAL A 745 14.67 13.26 -1.92
N LEU A 746 15.12 13.03 -3.15
CA LEU A 746 15.07 11.70 -3.80
C LEU A 746 15.87 10.64 -3.05
N THR A 747 16.99 11.03 -2.44
CA THR A 747 17.79 10.13 -1.60
C THR A 747 17.03 9.78 -0.32
N ALA A 748 16.55 10.77 0.43
CA ALA A 748 15.78 10.55 1.66
C ALA A 748 14.54 9.67 1.37
N GLU A 749 13.86 9.94 0.26
CA GLU A 749 12.79 9.11 -0.25
C GLU A 749 13.26 7.68 -0.59
N ALA A 750 14.33 7.48 -1.35
CA ALA A 750 14.81 6.14 -1.66
C ALA A 750 15.04 5.30 -0.37
N TYR A 751 15.58 5.90 0.68
CA TYR A 751 15.72 5.27 2.00
C TYR A 751 14.38 5.00 2.69
N ALA A 752 13.43 5.94 2.63
CA ALA A 752 12.11 5.77 3.24
C ALA A 752 11.19 4.77 2.51
N LEU A 753 11.46 4.50 1.23
CA LEU A 753 10.51 3.89 0.29
C LEU A 753 10.89 2.50 -0.21
N SER A 754 12.08 2.05 0.13
CA SER A 754 12.63 0.80 -0.39
C SER A 754 12.32 -0.33 0.59
N ALA A 755 11.46 -1.25 0.15
CA ALA A 755 11.05 -2.40 0.95
C ALA A 755 12.12 -3.49 1.08
N SER A 756 13.25 -3.36 0.39
CA SER A 756 14.39 -4.28 0.50
C SER A 756 15.71 -3.61 0.13
N ALA A 757 16.82 -4.18 0.56
CA ALA A 757 18.17 -3.70 0.21
C ALA A 757 18.45 -3.77 -1.30
N GLU A 758 17.87 -4.74 -2.02
CA GLU A 758 18.00 -4.87 -3.48
C GLU A 758 17.28 -3.73 -4.22
N ILE A 759 16.07 -3.39 -3.77
CA ILE A 759 15.29 -2.28 -4.33
C ILE A 759 15.95 -0.93 -3.96
N LEU A 760 16.48 -0.82 -2.74
CA LEU A 760 17.24 0.34 -2.29
C LEU A 760 18.51 0.53 -3.13
N GLU A 761 19.28 -0.54 -3.33
CA GLU A 761 20.50 -0.55 -4.17
C GLU A 761 20.17 -0.10 -5.60
N SER A 762 19.13 -0.69 -6.20
CA SER A 762 18.69 -0.37 -7.57
C SER A 762 18.22 1.08 -7.70
N ARG A 763 17.46 1.60 -6.72
CA ARG A 763 17.00 3.00 -6.74
C ARG A 763 18.14 3.98 -6.53
N LEU A 764 19.02 3.72 -5.56
CA LEU A 764 20.15 4.60 -5.27
C LEU A 764 21.20 4.59 -6.38
N VAL A 765 21.49 3.43 -7.01
CA VAL A 765 22.45 3.38 -8.13
C VAL A 765 21.91 4.07 -9.38
N THR A 766 20.61 3.96 -9.65
CA THR A 766 19.95 4.68 -10.74
C THR A 766 19.96 6.18 -10.48
N LEU A 767 19.64 6.60 -9.25
CA LEU A 767 19.72 7.99 -8.83
C LEU A 767 21.16 8.54 -8.91
N ALA A 768 22.16 7.76 -8.49
CA ALA A 768 23.57 8.14 -8.56
C ALA A 768 24.04 8.34 -10.00
N LYS A 769 23.63 7.45 -10.92
CA LYS A 769 23.92 7.58 -12.36
C LYS A 769 23.31 8.86 -12.93
N GLY A 770 22.03 9.11 -12.62
CA GLY A 770 21.34 10.32 -13.07
C GLY A 770 21.95 11.61 -12.47
N ALA A 771 22.28 11.61 -11.18
CA ALA A 771 22.88 12.76 -10.50
C ALA A 771 24.30 13.06 -11.02
N ALA A 772 25.10 12.03 -11.30
CA ALA A 772 26.41 12.18 -11.93
C ALA A 772 26.31 12.85 -13.32
N ARG A 773 25.32 12.48 -14.12
CA ARG A 773 25.06 13.12 -15.42
C ARG A 773 24.60 14.55 -15.27
N LEU A 774 23.74 14.84 -14.30
CA LEU A 774 23.26 16.19 -14.02
C LEU A 774 24.44 17.11 -13.67
N ALA A 775 25.35 16.68 -12.79
CA ALA A 775 26.55 17.45 -12.46
C ALA A 775 27.42 17.79 -13.69
N ARG A 776 27.54 16.86 -14.65
CA ARG A 776 28.25 17.12 -15.92
C ARG A 776 27.52 18.08 -16.84
N VAL A 777 26.20 18.03 -16.86
CA VAL A 777 25.38 19.01 -17.59
C VAL A 777 25.55 20.39 -16.97
N ASP A 778 25.63 20.49 -15.64
CA ASP A 778 25.86 21.73 -14.92
C ASP A 778 27.25 22.34 -15.21
N ASP A 779 28.30 21.51 -15.27
CA ASP A 779 29.65 21.95 -15.66
C ASP A 779 29.65 22.56 -17.08
N ILE A 780 28.94 21.91 -18.02
CA ILE A 780 28.85 22.36 -19.42
C ILE A 780 28.04 23.66 -19.53
N ALA A 781 26.91 23.74 -18.83
CA ALA A 781 26.10 24.95 -18.80
C ALA A 781 26.87 26.12 -18.19
N GLY A 782 27.66 25.89 -17.13
CA GLY A 782 28.52 26.90 -16.52
C GLY A 782 29.62 27.40 -17.45
N ALA A 783 30.21 26.51 -18.25
CA ALA A 783 31.18 26.88 -19.27
C ALA A 783 30.54 27.70 -20.41
N ASP A 784 29.32 27.37 -20.83
CA ASP A 784 28.58 28.15 -21.84
C ASP A 784 28.26 29.55 -21.30
N VAL A 785 27.70 29.67 -20.09
CA VAL A 785 27.43 30.95 -19.41
C VAL A 785 28.70 31.82 -19.35
N SER A 786 29.83 31.25 -18.91
CA SER A 786 31.11 31.96 -18.80
C SER A 786 31.66 32.44 -20.16
N SER A 787 31.25 31.82 -21.26
CA SER A 787 31.70 32.14 -22.62
C SER A 787 30.88 33.24 -23.30
N ARG A 788 29.69 33.53 -22.78
CA ARG A 788 28.74 34.49 -23.37
C ARG A 788 29.08 35.93 -22.98
N ALA A 789 28.95 36.85 -23.93
CA ALA A 789 29.13 38.27 -23.66
C ALA A 789 27.84 38.90 -23.08
N GLY A 790 27.96 39.66 -22.00
CA GLY A 790 26.86 40.36 -21.33
C GLY A 790 26.56 39.82 -19.94
N ASN A 791 25.35 40.07 -19.44
CA ASN A 791 24.82 39.46 -18.21
C ASN A 791 23.71 38.47 -18.60
N PRO A 792 24.06 37.29 -19.17
CA PRO A 792 23.08 36.30 -19.59
C PRO A 792 22.25 35.83 -18.39
N ASP A 793 20.99 35.47 -18.62
CA ASP A 793 20.17 34.86 -17.57
C ASP A 793 20.68 33.44 -17.31
N GLU A 794 21.61 33.31 -16.35
CA GLU A 794 22.29 32.04 -16.04
C GLU A 794 21.27 30.96 -15.66
N VAL A 795 20.19 31.32 -14.97
CA VAL A 795 19.13 30.39 -14.54
C VAL A 795 18.41 29.80 -15.75
N GLU A 796 18.07 30.63 -16.74
CA GLU A 796 17.42 30.14 -17.97
C GLU A 796 18.36 29.28 -18.83
N VAL A 797 19.67 29.58 -18.86
CA VAL A 797 20.64 28.75 -19.60
C VAL A 797 20.77 27.35 -18.98
N TYR A 798 20.90 27.26 -17.65
CA TYR A 798 20.98 25.97 -16.96
C TYR A 798 19.70 25.15 -17.14
N LEU A 799 18.53 25.75 -16.90
CA LEU A 799 17.25 25.07 -17.09
C LEU A 799 17.04 24.59 -18.53
N ALA A 800 17.54 25.34 -19.52
CA ALA A 800 17.47 24.94 -20.93
C ALA A 800 18.31 23.68 -21.21
N TYR A 801 19.51 23.56 -20.64
CA TYR A 801 20.32 22.35 -20.76
C TYR A 801 19.73 21.17 -19.97
N GLU A 802 19.34 21.39 -18.71
CA GLU A 802 18.79 20.35 -17.84
C GLU A 802 17.47 19.78 -18.39
N THR A 803 16.51 20.64 -18.76
CA THR A 803 15.22 20.20 -19.31
C THR A 803 15.39 19.64 -20.73
N GLY A 804 16.26 20.26 -21.53
CA GLY A 804 16.57 19.83 -22.90
C GLY A 804 17.25 18.47 -22.98
N LEU A 805 18.00 18.09 -21.95
CA LEU A 805 18.70 16.80 -21.87
C LEU A 805 18.05 15.80 -20.90
N ALA A 806 17.04 16.21 -20.11
CA ALA A 806 16.40 15.40 -19.07
C ALA A 806 16.02 14.00 -19.55
N HIS A 807 15.27 13.91 -20.64
CA HIS A 807 14.85 12.63 -21.19
C HIS A 807 15.99 11.84 -21.84
N ARG A 808 16.96 12.52 -22.48
CA ARG A 808 18.07 11.86 -23.20
C ARG A 808 19.11 11.28 -22.26
N LEU A 809 19.33 11.91 -21.12
CA LEU A 809 20.34 11.52 -20.12
C LEU A 809 19.74 10.87 -18.87
N ASP A 810 18.41 10.79 -18.76
CA ASP A 810 17.69 10.31 -17.58
C ASP A 810 18.04 11.14 -16.33
N LEU A 811 17.92 12.46 -16.46
CA LEU A 811 18.30 13.39 -15.40
C LEU A 811 17.24 13.40 -14.28
N PRO A 812 17.65 13.20 -13.02
CA PRO A 812 16.74 13.16 -11.88
C PRO A 812 16.18 14.55 -11.57
N TRP A 813 14.99 14.56 -10.96
CA TRP A 813 14.33 15.78 -10.49
C TRP A 813 13.99 16.81 -11.58
N GLN A 814 13.99 16.47 -12.89
CA GLN A 814 13.66 17.39 -13.98
C GLN A 814 12.20 17.24 -14.49
N SER A 815 11.72 18.23 -15.25
CA SER A 815 10.42 18.14 -15.93
C SER A 815 10.54 17.36 -17.25
N ASN A 816 9.53 16.56 -17.58
CA ASN A 816 9.55 15.66 -18.75
C ASN A 816 8.96 16.28 -20.04
N THR A 817 8.62 17.58 -20.02
CA THR A 817 7.95 18.24 -21.15
C THR A 817 8.88 19.24 -21.82
N MET A 818 9.18 19.01 -23.10
CA MET A 818 9.93 19.94 -23.93
C MET A 818 8.99 20.63 -24.92
N LEU A 819 8.94 21.96 -24.91
CA LEU A 819 8.52 22.76 -26.05
C LEU A 819 9.75 23.54 -26.50
N TYR A 820 10.14 23.34 -27.77
CA TYR A 820 11.21 24.10 -28.40
C TYR A 820 10.76 25.56 -28.57
N GLU A 821 11.03 26.38 -27.58
CA GLU A 821 11.30 27.78 -27.82
C GLU A 821 12.80 28.03 -27.63
N THR A 822 13.29 29.07 -28.29
CA THR A 822 14.68 29.55 -28.22
C THR A 822 14.89 30.22 -26.85
N THR A 823 14.70 29.47 -25.78
CA THR A 823 14.82 29.95 -24.41
C THR A 823 16.30 30.18 -24.12
N ALA A 824 16.66 31.40 -23.72
CA ALA A 824 18.02 31.84 -23.43
C ALA A 824 19.07 31.60 -24.54
N GLY A 825 18.72 31.43 -25.81
CA GLY A 825 19.71 31.29 -26.91
C GLY A 825 20.52 30.00 -26.91
N VAL A 826 20.11 28.95 -26.17
CA VAL A 826 20.67 27.59 -26.30
C VAL A 826 20.07 26.93 -27.53
N SER A 827 20.90 26.61 -28.53
CA SER A 827 20.44 25.96 -29.76
C SER A 827 20.38 24.44 -29.62
N ALA A 828 19.61 23.75 -30.46
CA ALA A 828 19.61 22.29 -30.51
C ALA A 828 21.02 21.69 -30.72
N LYS A 829 21.87 22.37 -31.52
CA LYS A 829 23.27 21.97 -31.73
C LYS A 829 24.09 22.04 -30.44
N ASN A 830 23.80 23.00 -29.57
CA ASN A 830 24.46 23.12 -28.27
C ASN A 830 24.07 21.95 -27.35
N LEU A 831 22.79 21.58 -27.34
CA LEU A 831 22.30 20.42 -26.58
C LEU A 831 22.92 19.11 -27.10
N ASP A 832 23.01 18.94 -28.42
CA ASP A 832 23.67 17.76 -29.03
C ASP A 832 25.15 17.68 -28.64
N THR A 833 25.87 18.81 -28.72
CA THR A 833 27.28 18.87 -28.33
C THR A 833 27.48 18.55 -26.84
N ALA A 834 26.58 19.06 -25.99
CA ALA A 834 26.62 18.78 -24.56
C ALA A 834 26.34 17.31 -24.26
N PHE A 835 25.35 16.71 -24.92
CA PHE A 835 25.07 15.29 -24.83
C PHE A 835 26.29 14.43 -25.22
N ASP A 836 26.88 14.68 -26.38
CA ASP A 836 28.05 13.92 -26.86
C ASP A 836 29.24 14.07 -25.92
N THR A 837 29.42 15.27 -25.35
CA THR A 837 30.48 15.54 -24.36
C THR A 837 30.26 14.72 -23.09
N VAL A 838 29.05 14.70 -22.52
CA VAL A 838 28.73 13.88 -21.33
C VAL A 838 29.01 12.41 -21.62
N ILE A 839 28.52 11.87 -22.74
CA ILE A 839 28.75 10.46 -23.11
C ILE A 839 30.24 10.14 -23.29
N SER A 840 31.03 11.07 -23.86
CA SER A 840 32.47 10.87 -23.99
C SER A 840 33.20 10.83 -22.64
N MET A 841 32.75 11.63 -21.67
CA MET A 841 33.31 11.67 -20.31
C MET A 841 32.91 10.45 -19.48
N GLU A 842 31.83 9.75 -19.83
CA GLU A 842 31.42 8.50 -19.18
C GLU A 842 32.37 7.32 -19.48
N ALA A 843 33.24 7.43 -20.49
CA ALA A 843 34.10 6.35 -20.94
C ALA A 843 35.08 5.86 -19.86
N GLY A 844 35.36 4.55 -19.86
CA GLY A 844 36.22 3.90 -18.88
C GLY A 844 35.63 3.97 -17.46
N ASP A 845 36.37 4.58 -16.53
CA ASP A 845 35.95 4.75 -15.14
C ASP A 845 35.25 6.10 -14.89
N GLY A 846 35.05 6.92 -15.93
CA GLY A 846 34.54 8.29 -15.81
C GLY A 846 33.18 8.38 -15.13
N LEU A 847 32.17 7.64 -15.62
CA LEU A 847 30.83 7.62 -15.01
C LEU A 847 30.86 7.09 -13.57
N VAL A 848 31.61 6.00 -13.34
CA VAL A 848 31.64 5.33 -12.03
C VAL A 848 32.34 6.19 -10.98
N ASN A 849 33.43 6.87 -11.36
CA ASN A 849 34.10 7.83 -10.49
C ASN A 849 33.15 8.98 -10.14
N GLU A 850 32.44 9.53 -11.13
CA GLU A 850 31.47 10.60 -10.89
C GLU A 850 30.32 10.19 -9.96
N MET A 851 29.85 8.94 -10.08
CA MET A 851 28.86 8.38 -9.16
C MET A 851 29.39 8.24 -7.73
N ILE A 852 30.67 7.89 -7.56
CA ILE A 852 31.29 7.75 -6.22
C ILE A 852 31.51 9.13 -5.59
N GLU A 853 31.70 10.19 -6.38
CA GLU A 853 31.74 11.56 -5.87
C GLU A 853 30.36 12.04 -5.37
N GLN A 854 29.27 11.33 -5.70
CA GLN A 854 27.95 11.62 -5.13
C GLN A 854 27.92 11.22 -3.64
N PRO A 855 27.78 12.18 -2.70
CA PRO A 855 27.97 11.90 -1.27
C PRO A 855 27.02 10.83 -0.72
N PHE A 856 25.78 10.78 -1.24
CA PHE A 856 24.79 9.79 -0.80
C PHE A 856 25.11 8.37 -1.26
N TRP A 857 25.70 8.21 -2.45
CA TRP A 857 26.05 6.90 -2.99
C TRP A 857 27.27 6.33 -2.29
N GLU A 858 28.29 7.16 -2.05
CA GLU A 858 29.46 6.74 -1.27
C GLU A 858 29.06 6.33 0.14
N LYS A 859 28.18 7.11 0.79
CA LYS A 859 27.62 6.78 2.10
C LYS A 859 26.92 5.42 2.08
N TYR A 860 26.03 5.19 1.11
CA TYR A 860 25.33 3.92 0.96
C TYR A 860 26.30 2.73 0.81
N LEU A 861 27.30 2.83 -0.06
CA LEU A 861 28.26 1.75 -0.28
C LEU A 861 29.02 1.38 1.00
N ARG A 862 29.42 2.39 1.78
CA ARG A 862 30.12 2.19 3.07
C ARG A 862 29.21 1.52 4.10
N GLU A 863 27.93 1.86 4.10
CA GLU A 863 26.91 1.30 5.01
C GLU A 863 26.49 -0.12 4.61
N ALA A 864 26.34 -0.40 3.32
CA ALA A 864 25.89 -1.70 2.80
C ALA A 864 27.00 -2.77 2.82
N TYR A 865 28.27 -2.36 2.70
CA TYR A 865 29.41 -3.27 2.64
C TYR A 865 30.48 -3.00 3.73
N PRO A 866 30.11 -2.89 5.01
CA PRO A 866 30.99 -2.37 6.07
C PRO A 866 32.21 -3.26 6.30
N ASP A 867 32.06 -4.58 6.15
CA ASP A 867 33.17 -5.53 6.30
C ASP A 867 34.17 -5.45 5.15
N ALA A 868 33.69 -5.25 3.93
CA ALA A 868 34.56 -5.07 2.76
C ALA A 868 35.33 -3.77 2.87
N TYR A 869 34.67 -2.67 3.27
CA TYR A 869 35.32 -1.39 3.53
C TYR A 869 36.25 -1.44 4.75
N SER A 870 35.93 -2.21 5.79
CA SER A 870 36.81 -2.39 6.95
C SER A 870 38.07 -3.18 6.59
N ARG A 871 37.95 -4.22 5.76
CA ARG A 871 39.12 -4.94 5.22
C ARG A 871 39.95 -4.05 4.31
N ASN A 872 39.30 -3.31 3.40
CA ASN A 872 39.96 -2.33 2.53
C ASN A 872 40.70 -1.29 3.38
N ALA A 873 40.01 -0.67 4.34
CA ALA A 873 40.61 0.28 5.26
C ALA A 873 41.77 -0.34 6.04
N ARG A 874 41.72 -1.61 6.48
CA ARG A 874 42.89 -2.26 7.13
C ARG A 874 44.08 -2.44 6.18
N ILE A 875 43.82 -2.74 4.90
CA ILE A 875 44.85 -2.87 3.87
C ILE A 875 45.53 -1.53 3.60
N TYR A 876 44.78 -0.43 3.63
CA TYR A 876 45.28 0.91 3.27
C TYR A 876 45.66 1.79 4.48
N ARG A 877 45.18 1.49 5.70
CA ARG A 877 45.38 2.31 6.91
C ARG A 877 46.84 2.56 7.25
N GLY A 878 47.72 1.60 6.98
CA GLY A 878 49.15 1.72 7.29
C GLY A 878 50.02 2.12 6.10
N LYS A 879 49.44 2.26 4.89
CA LYS A 879 50.22 2.56 3.68
C LYS A 879 50.78 3.99 3.65
N PRO A 880 50.07 5.04 4.14
CA PRO A 880 50.65 6.37 4.30
C PRO A 880 51.88 6.37 5.23
N GLU A 881 51.81 5.70 6.37
CA GLU A 881 52.94 5.62 7.31
C GLU A 881 54.09 4.77 6.75
N LEU A 882 53.79 3.73 5.96
CA LEU A 882 54.81 2.99 5.22
C LEU A 882 55.45 3.87 4.13
N LEU A 883 54.70 4.76 3.49
CA LEU A 883 55.21 5.70 2.48
C LEU A 883 56.13 6.74 3.13
N ASP A 884 55.80 7.21 4.34
CA ASP A 884 56.67 8.07 5.14
C ASP A 884 57.94 7.34 5.59
N GLN A 885 57.82 6.09 6.05
CA GLN A 885 58.97 5.24 6.37
C GLN A 885 59.84 4.96 5.14
N LEU A 886 59.24 4.78 3.96
CA LEU A 886 59.94 4.62 2.69
C LEU A 886 60.71 5.90 2.35
N ARG A 887 60.07 7.07 2.51
CA ARG A 887 60.70 8.38 2.30
C ARG A 887 61.89 8.59 3.23
N ASP A 888 61.75 8.25 4.51
CA ASP A 888 62.83 8.38 5.50
C ASP A 888 63.94 7.35 5.31
N ALA A 889 63.61 6.10 4.96
CA ALA A 889 64.59 5.07 4.63
C ALA A 889 65.37 5.43 3.35
N GLN A 890 64.70 6.00 2.35
CA GLN A 890 65.33 6.47 1.11
C GLN A 890 66.24 7.68 1.40
N ARG A 891 65.82 8.60 2.26
CA ARG A 891 66.67 9.69 2.76
C ARG A 891 67.91 9.15 3.48
N ALA A 892 67.75 8.23 4.42
CA ALA A 892 68.88 7.59 5.10
C ALA A 892 69.81 6.85 4.13
N TRP A 893 69.26 6.24 3.08
CA TRP A 893 70.03 5.57 2.04
C TRP A 893 70.85 6.54 1.19
N ALA A 894 70.28 7.69 0.81
CA ALA A 894 70.99 8.76 0.13
C ALA A 894 72.18 9.29 0.96
N HIS A 895 72.02 9.37 2.29
CA HIS A 895 73.07 9.80 3.22
C HIS A 895 74.05 8.68 3.65
N SER A 896 73.76 7.42 3.30
CA SER A 896 74.57 6.24 3.68
C SER A 896 75.77 5.96 2.76
N ALA A 897 76.05 6.83 1.78
CA ALA A 897 77.06 6.61 0.74
C ALA A 897 78.48 6.32 1.27
N ARG A 898 78.80 6.73 2.50
CA ARG A 898 80.10 6.50 3.18
C ARG A 898 80.11 5.33 4.18
N TRP A 899 79.00 4.61 4.34
CA TRP A 899 78.89 3.52 5.30
C TRP A 899 79.44 2.20 4.73
N SER A 900 79.93 1.31 5.60
CA SER A 900 80.38 -0.03 5.20
C SER A 900 79.21 -0.91 4.74
N GLU A 901 79.47 -1.87 3.86
CA GLU A 901 78.42 -2.75 3.29
C GLU A 901 77.67 -3.54 4.38
N MET A 902 78.37 -3.90 5.47
CA MET A 902 77.79 -4.56 6.64
C MET A 902 76.73 -3.69 7.34
N ARG A 903 76.86 -2.35 7.29
CA ARG A 903 75.87 -1.39 7.79
C ARG A 903 74.79 -1.03 6.77
N ARG A 904 75.06 -1.14 5.47
CA ARG A 904 74.09 -0.83 4.40
C ARG A 904 73.16 -2.00 4.07
N ALA A 905 73.58 -3.24 4.30
CA ALA A 905 72.76 -4.43 4.02
C ALA A 905 71.38 -4.46 4.72
N PRO A 906 71.25 -4.07 6.02
CA PRO A 906 69.94 -3.99 6.68
C PRO A 906 69.04 -2.91 6.06
N LEU A 907 69.59 -1.74 5.74
CA LEU A 907 68.86 -0.62 5.15
C LEU A 907 68.39 -0.94 3.73
N ARG A 908 69.20 -1.66 2.93
CA ARG A 908 68.82 -2.15 1.61
C ARG A 908 67.64 -3.12 1.70
N ARG A 909 67.66 -4.07 2.64
CA ARG A 909 66.52 -4.98 2.88
C ARG A 909 65.28 -4.22 3.30
N GLN A 910 65.42 -3.25 4.20
CA GLN A 910 64.29 -2.42 4.65
C GLN A 910 63.65 -1.65 3.48
N LEU A 911 64.45 -1.06 2.58
CA LEU A 911 63.94 -0.39 1.38
C LEU A 911 63.24 -1.33 0.42
N GLN A 912 63.78 -2.54 0.22
CA GLN A 912 63.15 -3.59 -0.58
C GLN A 912 61.80 -4.01 0.01
N ASP A 913 61.77 -4.32 1.30
CA ASP A 913 60.56 -4.73 2.01
C ASP A 913 59.49 -3.63 1.98
N LEU A 914 59.86 -2.35 2.13
CA LEU A 914 58.92 -1.22 2.06
C LEU A 914 58.42 -0.99 0.63
N ALA A 915 59.28 -1.11 -0.38
CA ALA A 915 58.90 -0.98 -1.79
C ALA A 915 57.91 -2.08 -2.21
N ASP A 916 58.17 -3.33 -1.78
CA ASP A 916 57.33 -4.48 -2.09
C ASP A 916 55.96 -4.43 -1.39
N GLN A 917 55.90 -3.84 -0.19
CA GLN A 917 54.64 -3.62 0.55
C GLN A 917 53.76 -2.50 -0.04
N LEU A 918 54.36 -1.53 -0.73
CA LEU A 918 53.68 -0.40 -1.39
C LEU A 918 53.56 -0.53 -2.92
N PRO A 919 53.70 -1.75 -3.45
CA PRO A 919 54.05 -2.04 -4.85
C PRO A 919 54.82 -0.98 -5.65
N VAL A 920 55.79 -0.28 -5.04
CA VAL A 920 56.55 0.78 -5.73
C VAL A 920 57.71 0.15 -6.51
N PRO A 921 57.92 0.48 -7.79
CA PRO A 921 59.05 -0.05 -8.55
C PRO A 921 60.39 0.26 -7.87
N HIS A 922 61.26 -0.75 -7.73
CA HIS A 922 62.56 -0.61 -7.08
C HIS A 922 63.45 0.48 -7.70
N SER A 923 63.24 0.78 -8.99
CA SER A 923 63.92 1.87 -9.71
C SER A 923 63.61 3.27 -9.17
N VAL A 924 62.45 3.45 -8.53
CA VAL A 924 62.01 4.72 -7.92
C VAL A 924 62.56 4.87 -6.50
N VAL A 925 62.90 3.75 -5.86
CA VAL A 925 63.31 3.69 -4.44
C VAL A 925 64.83 3.67 -4.27
N PHE A 926 65.56 2.88 -5.07
CA PHE A 926 67.03 2.78 -5.00
C PHE A 926 67.73 3.87 -5.79
N THR A 927 67.45 5.12 -5.44
CA THR A 927 68.12 6.29 -6.01
C THR A 927 69.16 6.86 -5.05
N GLY A 928 70.15 7.59 -5.55
CA GLY A 928 71.15 8.27 -4.72
C GLY A 928 70.67 9.58 -4.09
N ALA A 929 69.41 9.95 -4.29
CA ALA A 929 68.82 11.21 -3.89
C ALA A 929 67.56 10.98 -3.02
N GLU A 930 67.16 12.00 -2.27
CA GLU A 930 65.92 11.96 -1.48
C GLU A 930 64.68 11.96 -2.40
N MET A 931 63.58 11.39 -1.90
CA MET A 931 62.29 11.41 -2.60
C MET A 931 61.76 12.85 -2.74
N THR A 932 61.37 13.24 -3.96
CA THR A 932 60.78 14.57 -4.25
C THR A 932 59.29 14.63 -3.91
N ASP A 933 58.78 15.83 -3.59
CA ASP A 933 57.36 16.02 -3.24
C ASP A 933 56.41 15.61 -4.37
N ALA A 934 56.75 15.89 -5.64
CA ALA A 934 55.94 15.49 -6.79
C ALA A 934 55.83 13.96 -6.98
N VAL A 935 56.85 13.20 -6.57
CA VAL A 935 56.80 11.73 -6.58
C VAL A 935 55.98 11.21 -5.40
N TYR A 936 56.16 11.83 -4.23
CA TYR A 936 55.38 11.52 -3.04
C TYR A 936 53.87 11.75 -3.27
N GLU A 937 53.48 12.91 -3.79
CA GLU A 937 52.08 13.24 -4.09
C GLU A 937 51.46 12.30 -5.13
N ARG A 938 52.22 11.90 -6.16
CA ARG A 938 51.75 10.93 -7.15
C ARG A 938 51.46 9.58 -6.51
N LEU A 939 52.40 9.04 -5.72
CA LEU A 939 52.22 7.77 -5.04
C LEU A 939 51.07 7.84 -4.02
N LEU A 940 50.91 8.97 -3.34
CA LEU A 940 49.79 9.21 -2.43
C LEU A 940 48.45 9.22 -3.17
N ASN A 941 48.37 9.87 -4.33
CA ASN A 941 47.18 9.89 -5.17
C ASN A 941 46.86 8.50 -5.75
N GLU A 942 47.88 7.72 -6.15
CA GLU A 942 47.72 6.33 -6.59
C GLU A 942 47.17 5.45 -5.46
N ILE A 943 47.67 5.59 -4.23
CA ILE A 943 47.14 4.91 -3.05
C ILE A 943 45.66 5.25 -2.83
N GLY A 944 45.29 6.53 -2.93
CA GLY A 944 43.89 6.97 -2.80
C GLY A 944 43.01 6.48 -3.96
N TYR A 945 43.55 6.45 -5.18
CA TYR A 945 42.85 5.89 -6.33
C TYR A 945 42.59 4.40 -6.14
N ASP A 946 43.60 3.64 -5.73
CA ASP A 946 43.52 2.20 -5.49
C ASP A 946 42.60 1.84 -4.32
N GLU A 947 42.55 2.69 -3.29
CA GLU A 947 41.59 2.55 -2.19
C GLU A 947 40.14 2.60 -2.70
N LYS A 948 39.83 3.51 -3.63
CA LYS A 948 38.51 3.63 -4.29
C LYS A 948 38.20 2.48 -5.27
N ALA A 949 39.13 1.56 -5.55
CA ALA A 949 38.88 0.44 -6.46
C ALA A 949 37.75 -0.48 -5.97
N LEU A 950 37.60 -0.64 -4.66
CA LEU A 950 36.48 -1.37 -4.06
C LEU A 950 35.14 -0.70 -4.43
N SER A 951 35.03 0.61 -4.22
CA SER A 951 33.83 1.39 -4.52
C SER A 951 33.47 1.33 -6.00
N ARG A 952 34.48 1.42 -6.89
CA ARG A 952 34.28 1.27 -8.36
C ARG A 952 33.72 -0.09 -8.72
N ARG A 953 34.28 -1.16 -8.16
CA ARG A 953 33.81 -2.53 -8.43
C ARG A 953 32.36 -2.71 -7.98
N LEU A 954 32.04 -2.33 -6.73
CA LEU A 954 30.69 -2.45 -6.18
C LEU A 954 29.67 -1.62 -6.99
N THR A 955 30.06 -0.42 -7.43
CA THR A 955 29.20 0.43 -8.26
C THR A 955 28.92 -0.20 -9.63
N ARG A 956 29.91 -0.83 -10.27
CA ARG A 956 29.69 -1.55 -11.54
C ARG A 956 28.76 -2.76 -11.37
N GLU A 957 28.93 -3.52 -10.28
CA GLU A 957 28.06 -4.64 -9.95
C GLU A 957 26.61 -4.18 -9.73
N ALA A 958 26.41 -3.07 -9.00
CA ALA A 958 25.09 -2.47 -8.80
C ALA A 958 24.46 -1.97 -10.11
N LEU A 959 25.24 -1.34 -10.99
CA LEU A 959 24.78 -0.88 -12.31
C LEU A 959 24.35 -2.06 -13.21
N GLN A 960 25.13 -3.15 -13.24
CA GLN A 960 24.78 -4.36 -14.01
C GLN A 960 23.49 -5.00 -13.51
N LYS A 961 23.25 -5.01 -12.19
CA LYS A 961 22.00 -5.51 -11.61
C LYS A 961 20.79 -4.65 -11.96
N ALA A 962 20.97 -3.33 -12.09
CA ALA A 962 19.88 -2.39 -12.32
C ALA A 962 19.43 -2.29 -13.79
N ASP A 963 20.30 -2.62 -14.76
CA ASP A 963 20.01 -2.55 -16.20
C ASP A 963 20.43 -3.85 -16.93
N PRO A 964 19.57 -4.88 -16.96
CA PRO A 964 19.89 -6.20 -17.53
C PRO A 964 19.89 -6.24 -19.08
N SER A 965 19.75 -5.09 -19.74
CA SER A 965 19.68 -4.99 -21.21
C SER A 965 21.04 -4.76 -21.90
N LYS A 966 22.15 -4.82 -21.16
CA LYS A 966 23.53 -4.77 -21.66
C LYS A 966 24.34 -6.01 -21.32
#